data_AF-A0A955Z8L6-F1
#
_entry.id   AF-A0A955Z8L6-F1
#
_cell.length_a   1.000
_cell.length_b   1.000
_cell.length_c   1.000
_cell.angle_alpha   90.00
_cell.angle_beta   90.00
_cell.angle_gamma   90.00
#
_symmetry.space_group_name_H-M   'P 1'
#
loop_
_entity.id
_entity.type
_entity.pdbx_description
1 polymer ?
#
loop_
_entity_poly.entity_id
_entity_poly.type
_entity_poly.pdbx_seq_one_letter_code
_entity_poly.pdbx_strand_id
1 'polypeptide(L)'
;MRARSPFASLVVVCALAPACGSGDAPPPTAEALFGATSMADTPWPSDFFLRDGRIVPGAIPLDGQPGPLAALEAALSELDGAPVYTSTFFPTGGGLDAGPLEGKAEWIDLDDAAARVVKTSLFYRAETRELVALAPRDAVLTAGHRYGVVVTSPRVRPSAQMRDALEGRGPHAALYAPLRGRVVGDVSAATVFAVGHPARVTDEMRAVAAAGPPPRAKVTRVVRGAELDAFLGAPTTTRPGIGDPRGIVHEAVGTVVFGSFETPSFLSSAPPQLGRVEMDADGKPRVKGAETVPFLLALPHKPAGGFASMPVLVFQHGLNAGRSQVLAVANDYARAGYATIGIDALWHGDRAPRPVDNVHNFTGASGPDGLADADDFGAATNLFDFGGDAAQGIGPFDARVVRDNFRQAIVDVTELVRLVHKGDLTAVAAADPALAGLSLDASTLVYTGESFGSVVGAGAVAVTPELTAAVLCVGGAGIFLPTFPTSPTFAGLVTPFLRSTFDTTLTVTDPALPGEAQRSLSLVEGAFGPGDPLAFAPLLADRKKDVLFFMARSDEAFPNQSTELLAAAARATFVTLPAHSEPPRFVTLPTAAAPWKAEGRAGLVQLSPAVHTMYTAFGGEARYQPDFPPFVLRDTPARVESPTELLHALALDFARTRTISALP
;
A
#
# COMPACT_ATOMS: atom_id res chain seq x y z
N MET A 1 -36.06 2.62 46.93
CA MET A 1 -34.67 2.28 47.30
C MET A 1 -33.97 1.78 46.05
N ARG A 2 -32.90 2.49 45.65
CA ARG A 2 -32.04 2.16 44.50
C ARG A 2 -31.14 0.98 44.88
N ALA A 3 -30.91 0.04 43.96
CA ALA A 3 -29.79 -0.88 44.05
C ALA A 3 -29.18 -1.13 42.67
N ARG A 4 -27.88 -0.83 42.59
CA ARG A 4 -26.97 -1.00 41.46
C ARG A 4 -26.26 -2.36 41.59
N SER A 5 -25.83 -2.91 40.45
CA SER A 5 -24.78 -3.93 40.34
C SER A 5 -23.38 -3.31 40.69
N PRO A 6 -22.23 -4.04 40.69
CA PRO A 6 -21.70 -4.76 39.51
C PRO A 6 -20.92 -6.07 39.74
N PHE A 7 -20.75 -6.75 38.60
CA PHE A 7 -19.85 -7.87 38.32
C PHE A 7 -18.37 -7.45 38.42
N ALA A 8 -17.51 -8.35 38.92
CA ALA A 8 -16.07 -8.18 39.03
C ALA A 8 -15.31 -9.13 38.09
N SER A 9 -14.22 -8.60 37.54
CA SER A 9 -13.23 -9.18 36.65
C SER A 9 -12.59 -10.47 37.17
N LEU A 10 -12.43 -11.47 36.31
CA LEU A 10 -11.61 -12.65 36.58
C LEU A 10 -10.16 -12.37 36.13
N VAL A 11 -9.32 -12.00 37.09
CA VAL A 11 -7.86 -11.91 36.92
C VAL A 11 -7.28 -13.29 37.26
N VAL A 12 -6.66 -13.95 36.28
CA VAL A 12 -5.84 -15.15 36.54
C VAL A 12 -4.50 -14.68 37.09
N VAL A 13 -4.34 -14.74 38.41
CA VAL A 13 -3.08 -14.56 39.11
C VAL A 13 -2.35 -15.90 39.12
N CYS A 14 -1.29 -16.04 38.31
CA CYS A 14 -0.33 -17.13 38.49
C CYS A 14 0.55 -16.81 39.72
N ALA A 15 0.36 -17.58 40.79
CA ALA A 15 1.17 -17.50 42.00
C ALA A 15 2.57 -18.08 41.76
N LEU A 16 3.60 -17.25 41.96
CA LEU A 16 5.00 -17.68 42.07
C LEU A 16 5.25 -18.23 43.48
N ALA A 17 5.68 -19.49 43.58
CA ALA A 17 6.27 -20.05 44.80
C ALA A 17 7.80 -19.90 44.74
N PRO A 18 8.50 -19.59 45.86
CA PRO A 18 9.94 -19.51 45.87
C PRO A 18 10.52 -20.93 46.03
N ALA A 19 11.13 -21.44 44.96
CA ALA A 19 12.02 -22.59 45.06
C ALA A 19 13.41 -22.09 45.48
N CYS A 20 13.76 -22.25 46.75
CA CYS A 20 15.14 -22.21 47.18
C CYS A 20 15.85 -23.47 46.66
N GLY A 21 16.70 -23.29 45.65
CA GLY A 21 17.60 -24.31 45.12
C GLY A 21 18.86 -23.62 44.62
N SER A 22 19.97 -23.89 45.29
CA SER A 22 21.31 -23.34 45.05
C SER A 22 21.91 -23.81 43.73
N GLY A 23 22.38 -22.86 42.92
CA GLY A 23 23.21 -23.09 41.74
C GLY A 23 22.81 -22.17 40.58
N ASP A 24 23.23 -20.90 40.63
CA ASP A 24 23.09 -19.96 39.50
C ASP A 24 23.99 -20.46 38.34
N ALA A 25 23.49 -21.42 37.57
CA ALA A 25 23.89 -21.50 36.18
C ALA A 25 23.40 -20.20 35.53
N PRO A 26 24.26 -19.41 34.86
CA PRO A 26 23.77 -18.25 34.12
C PRO A 26 22.66 -18.73 33.18
N PRO A 27 21.55 -17.97 33.04
CA PRO A 27 20.46 -18.34 32.14
C PRO A 27 21.05 -18.67 30.77
N PRO A 28 20.55 -19.69 30.05
CA PRO A 28 21.10 -20.06 28.75
C PRO A 28 21.10 -18.83 27.85
N THR A 29 22.31 -18.39 27.47
CA THR A 29 22.49 -17.25 26.57
C THR A 29 22.67 -17.78 25.16
N ALA A 30 21.78 -17.42 24.24
CA ALA A 30 22.05 -17.60 22.82
C ALA A 30 23.17 -16.66 22.38
N GLU A 31 23.87 -17.03 21.31
CA GLU A 31 24.93 -16.21 20.73
C GLU A 31 24.46 -15.60 19.40
N ALA A 32 24.35 -14.28 19.30
CA ALA A 32 24.03 -13.62 18.03
C ALA A 32 25.22 -13.70 17.07
N LEU A 33 24.99 -14.31 15.91
CA LEU A 33 26.02 -14.64 14.93
C LEU A 33 26.30 -13.47 13.98
N PHE A 34 27.58 -13.37 13.60
CA PHE A 34 28.06 -12.61 12.46
C PHE A 34 29.21 -13.41 11.85
N GLY A 35 28.86 -14.43 11.06
CA GLY A 35 29.81 -15.31 10.38
C GLY A 35 30.41 -14.68 9.12
N ALA A 36 29.76 -13.65 8.58
CA ALA A 36 30.15 -12.95 7.36
C ALA A 36 30.25 -13.90 6.15
N THR A 37 29.27 -14.82 6.03
CA THR A 37 29.16 -15.72 4.87
C THR A 37 27.82 -15.61 4.16
N SER A 38 26.71 -15.67 4.89
CA SER A 38 25.37 -15.72 4.32
C SER A 38 24.32 -15.22 5.31
N MET A 39 23.09 -15.03 4.85
CA MET A 39 21.95 -14.69 5.69
C MET A 39 21.65 -15.71 6.82
N ALA A 40 22.21 -16.92 6.75
CA ALA A 40 22.06 -17.96 7.77
C ALA A 40 22.97 -17.75 9.00
N ASP A 41 24.04 -16.97 8.88
CA ASP A 41 24.99 -16.71 9.97
C ASP A 41 25.32 -15.22 10.16
N THR A 42 24.74 -14.36 9.34
CA THR A 42 24.98 -12.92 9.30
C THR A 42 23.65 -12.17 9.42
N PRO A 43 23.58 -11.07 10.19
CA PRO A 43 22.34 -10.34 10.37
C PRO A 43 21.80 -9.79 9.06
N TRP A 44 20.47 -9.75 8.93
CA TRP A 44 19.77 -9.10 7.82
C TRP A 44 18.85 -8.00 8.34
N PRO A 45 18.79 -6.80 7.73
CA PRO A 45 19.70 -6.31 6.70
C PRO A 45 21.12 -6.03 7.24
N SER A 46 22.11 -5.99 6.33
CA SER A 46 23.50 -5.67 6.65
C SER A 46 24.25 -5.19 5.40
N ASP A 47 25.09 -4.16 5.56
CA ASP A 47 26.05 -3.72 4.54
C ASP A 47 27.13 -4.78 4.24
N PHE A 48 27.20 -5.87 5.03
CA PHE A 48 27.97 -7.04 4.63
C PHE A 48 27.56 -7.54 3.24
N PHE A 49 26.27 -7.51 2.93
CA PHE A 49 25.72 -7.93 1.64
C PHE A 49 25.83 -6.85 0.56
N LEU A 50 26.21 -5.61 0.89
CA LEU A 50 26.31 -4.54 -0.09
C LEU A 50 27.63 -4.64 -0.88
N ARG A 51 27.53 -4.71 -2.21
CA ARG A 51 28.66 -4.74 -3.15
C ARG A 51 28.34 -3.82 -4.32
N ASP A 52 29.22 -2.86 -4.60
CA ASP A 52 29.05 -1.90 -5.71
C ASP A 52 27.66 -1.23 -5.76
N GLY A 53 27.12 -0.90 -4.57
CA GLY A 53 25.82 -0.26 -4.43
C GLY A 53 24.61 -1.17 -4.68
N ARG A 54 24.78 -2.49 -4.71
CA ARG A 54 23.71 -3.48 -4.82
C ARG A 54 23.78 -4.52 -3.71
N ILE A 55 22.63 -5.04 -3.32
CA ILE A 55 22.59 -6.18 -2.38
C ILE A 55 23.05 -7.44 -3.11
N VAL A 56 23.88 -8.24 -2.45
CA VAL A 56 24.25 -9.59 -2.84
C VAL A 56 23.91 -10.49 -1.65
N PRO A 57 22.64 -10.96 -1.55
CA PRO A 57 22.14 -11.64 -0.35
C PRO A 57 22.77 -13.04 -0.17
N GLY A 58 23.17 -13.68 -1.28
CA GLY A 58 23.51 -15.10 -1.31
C GLY A 58 22.28 -15.97 -1.00
N ALA A 59 22.54 -17.21 -0.57
CA ALA A 59 21.47 -18.15 -0.25
C ALA A 59 20.57 -17.64 0.89
N ILE A 60 19.27 -17.57 0.60
CA ILE A 60 18.23 -17.19 1.56
C ILE A 60 17.93 -18.39 2.47
N PRO A 61 17.96 -18.26 3.81
CA PRO A 61 17.75 -19.37 4.76
C PRO A 61 16.26 -19.65 4.97
N LEU A 62 15.58 -19.97 3.87
CA LEU A 62 14.18 -20.37 3.84
C LEU A 62 14.07 -21.75 3.17
N ASP A 63 13.00 -22.49 3.46
CA ASP A 63 12.82 -23.89 3.09
C ASP A 63 11.74 -24.12 2.01
N GLY A 64 11.36 -23.05 1.31
CA GLY A 64 10.40 -23.06 0.22
C GLY A 64 10.91 -23.66 -1.09
N GLN A 65 10.18 -23.37 -2.17
CA GLN A 65 10.44 -23.93 -3.49
C GLN A 65 11.70 -23.30 -4.13
N PRO A 66 12.60 -24.09 -4.75
CA PRO A 66 13.86 -23.57 -5.30
C PRO A 66 13.70 -22.45 -6.33
N GLY A 67 12.70 -22.55 -7.23
CA GLY A 67 12.46 -21.55 -8.28
C GLY A 67 12.06 -20.18 -7.72
N PRO A 68 10.97 -20.09 -6.93
CA PRO A 68 10.59 -18.86 -6.24
C PRO A 68 11.67 -18.29 -5.31
N LEU A 69 12.41 -19.14 -4.58
CA LEU A 69 13.53 -18.67 -3.76
C LEU A 69 14.65 -18.03 -4.59
N ALA A 70 14.99 -18.60 -5.74
CA ALA A 70 15.95 -18.00 -6.67
C ALA A 70 15.42 -16.69 -7.28
N ALA A 71 14.11 -16.60 -7.55
CA ALA A 71 13.48 -15.36 -7.99
C ALA A 71 13.53 -14.27 -6.90
N LEU A 72 13.29 -14.64 -5.64
CA LEU A 72 13.41 -13.75 -4.49
C LEU A 72 14.85 -13.27 -4.28
N GLU A 73 15.85 -14.15 -4.39
CA GLU A 73 17.27 -13.79 -4.34
C GLU A 73 17.62 -12.77 -5.44
N ALA A 74 17.16 -13.02 -6.67
CA ALA A 74 17.37 -12.12 -7.78
C ALA A 74 16.65 -10.77 -7.58
N ALA A 75 15.44 -10.78 -7.02
CA ALA A 75 14.69 -9.57 -6.70
C ALA A 75 15.40 -8.69 -5.66
N LEU A 76 15.91 -9.30 -4.58
CA LEU A 76 16.70 -8.61 -3.56
C LEU A 76 18.00 -8.06 -4.17
N SER A 77 18.61 -8.78 -5.11
CA SER A 77 19.86 -8.36 -5.76
C SER A 77 19.72 -7.14 -6.67
N GLU A 78 18.49 -6.79 -7.06
CA GLU A 78 18.18 -5.58 -7.84
C GLU A 78 18.00 -4.35 -6.94
N LEU A 79 17.93 -4.51 -5.62
CA LEU A 79 17.83 -3.41 -4.68
C LEU A 79 19.19 -2.71 -4.51
N ASP A 80 19.14 -1.39 -4.35
CA ASP A 80 20.31 -0.53 -4.18
C ASP A 80 20.64 -0.22 -2.71
N GLY A 81 20.08 -0.99 -1.80
CA GLY A 81 20.20 -0.85 -0.35
C GLY A 81 19.05 -1.53 0.36
N ALA A 82 19.10 -1.59 1.68
CA ALA A 82 18.09 -2.24 2.51
C ALA A 82 16.69 -1.63 2.27
N PRO A 83 15.62 -2.44 2.43
CA PRO A 83 14.24 -1.95 2.37
C PRO A 83 13.96 -0.84 3.40
N VAL A 84 13.07 0.10 3.05
CA VAL A 84 12.64 1.19 3.95
C VAL A 84 11.79 0.69 5.12
N TYR A 85 11.22 -0.51 5.03
CA TYR A 85 10.46 -1.16 6.09
C TYR A 85 10.84 -2.64 6.16
N THR A 86 11.53 -3.03 7.22
CA THR A 86 11.96 -4.40 7.44
C THR A 86 12.34 -4.60 8.90
N SER A 87 12.12 -5.80 9.44
CA SER A 87 12.70 -6.20 10.73
C SER A 87 14.18 -6.55 10.56
N THR A 88 14.95 -6.47 11.65
CA THR A 88 16.32 -7.00 11.64
C THR A 88 16.36 -8.38 12.27
N PHE A 89 16.91 -9.35 11.53
CA PHE A 89 17.03 -10.75 11.91
C PHE A 89 18.50 -11.06 12.23
N PHE A 90 18.74 -11.53 13.44
CA PHE A 90 20.05 -11.97 13.93
C PHE A 90 20.02 -13.50 14.10
N PRO A 91 20.69 -14.26 13.21
CA PRO A 91 20.85 -15.69 13.42
C PRO A 91 21.55 -15.96 14.76
N THR A 92 21.19 -17.07 15.42
CA THR A 92 21.79 -17.40 16.71
C THR A 92 22.42 -18.79 16.77
N GLY A 93 23.54 -18.88 17.49
CA GLY A 93 24.06 -20.12 18.02
C GLY A 93 23.36 -20.47 19.33
N GLY A 94 22.87 -21.71 19.45
CA GLY A 94 22.03 -22.12 20.58
C GLY A 94 20.54 -21.81 20.35
N GLY A 95 19.74 -21.89 21.41
CA GLY A 95 18.29 -21.67 21.35
C GLY A 95 17.74 -21.03 22.60
N LEU A 96 16.66 -20.25 22.45
CA LEU A 96 15.82 -19.71 23.52
C LEU A 96 14.37 -20.14 23.30
N ASP A 97 13.50 -19.86 24.28
CA ASP A 97 12.06 -20.04 24.12
C ASP A 97 11.51 -19.02 23.12
N ALA A 98 10.56 -19.45 22.28
CA ALA A 98 9.90 -18.57 21.32
C ALA A 98 9.06 -17.51 22.02
N GLY A 99 9.00 -16.30 21.45
CA GLY A 99 8.16 -15.22 21.98
C GLY A 99 8.90 -13.90 22.18
N PRO A 100 8.23 -12.91 22.79
CA PRO A 100 8.86 -11.65 23.18
C PRO A 100 10.06 -11.89 24.11
N LEU A 101 11.17 -11.18 23.86
CA LEU A 101 12.39 -11.31 24.65
C LEU A 101 12.67 -10.04 25.47
N GLU A 102 13.16 -10.22 26.70
CA GLU A 102 13.63 -9.10 27.51
C GLU A 102 14.79 -8.37 26.83
N GLY A 103 14.71 -7.05 26.80
CA GLY A 103 15.69 -6.18 26.16
C GLY A 103 15.03 -5.12 25.29
N LYS A 104 15.83 -4.54 24.40
CA LYS A 104 15.38 -3.56 23.41
C LYS A 104 16.26 -3.61 22.17
N ALA A 105 15.67 -3.24 21.02
CA ALA A 105 16.42 -2.82 19.84
C ALA A 105 16.39 -1.30 19.73
N GLU A 106 17.54 -0.70 19.43
CA GLU A 106 17.73 0.72 19.18
C GLU A 106 18.13 0.91 17.71
N TRP A 107 17.23 1.53 16.95
CA TRP A 107 17.44 1.94 15.56
C TRP A 107 17.99 3.36 15.56
N ILE A 108 19.20 3.51 15.03
CA ILE A 108 19.97 4.74 15.05
C ILE A 108 20.17 5.17 13.60
N ASP A 109 19.61 6.31 13.21
CA ASP A 109 20.00 6.96 11.96
C ASP A 109 21.43 7.52 12.16
N LEU A 110 22.36 7.01 11.37
CA LEU A 110 23.79 7.32 11.51
C LEU A 110 24.20 8.55 10.70
N ASP A 111 23.34 9.00 9.78
CA ASP A 111 23.58 10.15 8.93
C ASP A 111 22.87 11.42 9.43
N ASP A 112 21.91 11.29 10.36
CA ASP A 112 21.33 12.42 11.10
C ASP A 112 21.77 12.43 12.58
N ALA A 113 22.67 13.36 12.92
CA ALA A 113 23.14 13.51 14.30
C ALA A 113 22.08 14.00 15.28
N ALA A 114 21.00 14.63 14.79
CA ALA A 114 19.86 15.08 15.58
C ALA A 114 18.73 14.05 15.61
N ALA A 115 18.82 12.97 14.82
CA ALA A 115 17.78 11.95 14.77
C ALA A 115 17.60 11.27 16.13
N ARG A 116 16.32 11.04 16.44
CA ARG A 116 15.91 10.32 17.63
C ARG A 116 16.19 8.83 17.44
N VAL A 117 16.76 8.19 18.46
CA VAL A 117 16.84 6.73 18.53
C VAL A 117 15.43 6.15 18.65
N VAL A 118 15.04 5.31 17.68
CA VAL A 118 13.76 4.61 17.71
C VAL A 118 13.95 3.27 18.42
N LYS A 119 13.10 3.00 19.41
CA LYS A 119 13.16 1.78 20.21
C LYS A 119 12.08 0.80 19.78
N THR A 120 12.45 -0.44 19.53
CA THR A 120 11.48 -1.51 19.20
C THR A 120 11.68 -2.73 20.08
N SER A 121 10.64 -3.55 20.15
CA SER A 121 10.62 -4.79 20.92
C SER A 121 11.46 -5.88 20.25
N LEU A 122 11.95 -6.80 21.08
CA LEU A 122 12.64 -8.00 20.63
C LEU A 122 11.70 -9.19 20.63
N PHE A 123 11.90 -10.08 19.67
CA PHE A 123 11.21 -11.36 19.57
C PHE A 123 12.23 -12.45 19.28
N TYR A 124 12.02 -13.66 19.78
CA TYR A 124 12.83 -14.82 19.43
C TYR A 124 11.99 -15.86 18.69
N ARG A 125 12.49 -16.30 17.53
CA ARG A 125 11.93 -17.37 16.71
C ARG A 125 12.71 -18.65 16.99
N ALA A 126 12.11 -19.59 17.72
CA ALA A 126 12.80 -20.84 18.07
C ALA A 126 12.96 -21.77 16.85
N GLU A 127 11.99 -21.76 15.95
CA GLU A 127 11.93 -22.60 14.75
C GLU A 127 13.08 -22.26 13.79
N THR A 128 13.37 -20.98 13.60
CA THR A 128 14.42 -20.48 12.71
C THR A 128 15.72 -20.11 13.44
N ARG A 129 15.72 -20.15 14.79
CA ARG A 129 16.82 -19.75 15.68
C ARG A 129 17.29 -18.32 15.48
N GLU A 130 16.34 -17.39 15.51
CA GLU A 130 16.59 -15.99 15.23
C GLU A 130 16.13 -15.10 16.35
N LEU A 131 17.02 -14.17 16.74
CA LEU A 131 16.63 -12.98 17.46
C LEU A 131 16.16 -11.95 16.44
N VAL A 132 14.98 -11.39 16.64
CA VAL A 132 14.37 -10.40 15.74
C VAL A 132 14.19 -9.08 16.48
N ALA A 133 14.77 -8.02 15.93
CA ALA A 133 14.40 -6.64 16.25
C ALA A 133 13.25 -6.23 15.31
N LEU A 134 12.05 -6.07 15.86
CA LEU A 134 10.86 -5.77 15.06
C LEU A 134 11.01 -4.40 14.38
N ALA A 135 10.48 -4.28 13.16
CA ALA A 135 10.43 -3.02 12.42
C ALA A 135 9.74 -1.90 13.23
N PRO A 136 10.19 -0.63 13.10
CA PRO A 136 9.50 0.51 13.68
C PRO A 136 8.05 0.63 13.17
N ARG A 137 7.08 0.81 14.08
CA ARG A 137 5.66 0.93 13.69
C ARG A 137 5.24 2.34 13.28
N ASP A 138 5.91 3.36 13.82
CA ASP A 138 5.53 4.78 13.67
C ASP A 138 6.27 5.50 12.53
N ALA A 139 7.13 4.80 11.79
CA ALA A 139 7.95 5.40 10.73
C ALA A 139 8.53 4.34 9.79
N VAL A 140 8.94 4.78 8.60
CA VAL A 140 9.85 4.04 7.73
C VAL A 140 11.26 4.62 7.83
N LEU A 141 12.24 3.83 7.44
CA LEU A 141 13.64 4.27 7.37
C LEU A 141 13.83 5.27 6.23
N THR A 142 14.68 6.28 6.45
CA THR A 142 14.94 7.32 5.46
C THR A 142 15.77 6.76 4.30
N ALA A 143 15.25 6.90 3.07
CA ALA A 143 15.94 6.46 1.87
C ALA A 143 17.31 7.15 1.71
N GLY A 144 18.35 6.37 1.38
CA GLY A 144 19.73 6.85 1.22
C GLY A 144 20.51 7.07 2.52
N HIS A 145 19.87 6.93 3.69
CA HIS A 145 20.56 7.02 4.98
C HIS A 145 21.12 5.66 5.42
N ARG A 146 22.14 5.69 6.28
CA ARG A 146 22.66 4.53 6.98
C ARG A 146 22.03 4.40 8.36
N TYR A 147 21.67 3.16 8.71
CA TYR A 147 21.13 2.83 10.00
C TYR A 147 22.00 1.81 10.72
N GLY A 148 22.11 1.99 12.03
CA GLY A 148 22.62 0.99 12.96
C GLY A 148 21.47 0.43 13.80
N VAL A 149 21.37 -0.88 13.89
CA VAL A 149 20.44 -1.55 14.82
C VAL A 149 21.26 -2.21 15.89
N VAL A 150 21.05 -1.80 17.14
CA VAL A 150 21.80 -2.26 18.31
C VAL A 150 20.83 -2.91 19.28
N VAL A 151 21.14 -4.14 19.69
CA VAL A 151 20.32 -4.91 20.61
C VAL A 151 21.03 -5.07 21.95
N THR A 152 20.28 -4.89 23.02
CA THR A 152 20.69 -5.23 24.39
C THR A 152 19.69 -6.21 24.97
N SER A 153 20.15 -7.37 25.42
CA SER A 153 19.36 -8.39 26.09
C SER A 153 20.23 -9.21 27.06
N PRO A 154 19.76 -9.52 28.28
CA PRO A 154 20.51 -10.38 29.21
C PRO A 154 20.57 -11.85 28.77
N ARG A 155 19.79 -12.23 27.74
CA ARG A 155 19.64 -13.60 27.25
C ARG A 155 20.45 -13.86 25.98
N VAL A 156 21.13 -12.85 25.45
CA VAL A 156 21.88 -12.94 24.19
C VAL A 156 23.23 -12.25 24.34
N ARG A 157 24.28 -12.90 23.85
CA ARG A 157 25.63 -12.34 23.77
C ARG A 157 26.09 -12.27 22.31
N PRO A 158 27.00 -11.34 21.95
CA PRO A 158 27.52 -11.28 20.59
C PRO A 158 28.54 -12.40 20.38
N SER A 159 28.58 -12.95 19.17
CA SER A 159 29.67 -13.80 18.70
C SER A 159 31.02 -13.09 18.78
N ALA A 160 32.10 -13.86 18.84
CA ALA A 160 33.46 -13.31 18.92
C ALA A 160 33.77 -12.36 17.75
N GLN A 161 33.36 -12.73 16.53
CA GLN A 161 33.57 -11.93 15.33
C GLN A 161 32.80 -10.61 15.35
N MET A 162 31.54 -10.63 15.81
CA MET A 162 30.75 -9.39 16.00
C MET A 162 31.38 -8.48 17.06
N ARG A 163 31.81 -9.06 18.18
CA ARG A 163 32.47 -8.32 19.27
C ARG A 163 33.76 -7.66 18.78
N ASP A 164 34.61 -8.39 18.08
CA ASP A 164 35.83 -7.84 17.50
C ASP A 164 35.51 -6.68 16.54
N ALA A 165 34.53 -6.83 15.65
CA ALA A 165 34.14 -5.78 14.73
C ALA A 165 33.65 -4.50 15.44
N LEU A 166 32.81 -4.65 16.47
CA LEU A 166 32.32 -3.56 17.31
C LEU A 166 33.45 -2.84 18.06
N GLU A 167 34.43 -3.59 18.56
CA GLU A 167 35.64 -3.06 19.21
C GLU A 167 36.70 -2.55 18.21
N GLY A 168 36.38 -2.60 16.92
CA GLY A 168 37.21 -2.08 15.84
C GLY A 168 38.40 -2.95 15.47
N ARG A 169 38.33 -4.24 15.76
CA ARG A 169 39.30 -5.27 15.41
C ARG A 169 38.77 -6.19 14.31
N GLY A 170 39.69 -6.95 13.71
CA GLY A 170 39.36 -7.95 12.70
C GLY A 170 38.97 -7.36 11.34
N PRO A 171 38.65 -8.23 10.36
CA PRO A 171 38.45 -7.83 8.97
C PRO A 171 37.17 -7.01 8.73
N HIS A 172 36.22 -7.04 9.66
CA HIS A 172 34.92 -6.35 9.52
C HIS A 172 34.79 -5.11 10.40
N ALA A 173 35.89 -4.66 11.02
CA ALA A 173 35.92 -3.45 11.85
C ALA A 173 35.39 -2.19 11.16
N ALA A 174 35.57 -2.09 9.84
CA ALA A 174 35.11 -0.95 9.03
C ALA A 174 33.59 -0.93 8.86
N LEU A 175 32.95 -2.10 8.75
CA LEU A 175 31.49 -2.25 8.61
C LEU A 175 30.75 -1.66 9.83
N TYR A 176 31.30 -1.89 11.02
CA TYR A 176 30.72 -1.44 12.29
C TYR A 176 31.29 -0.09 12.77
N ALA A 177 32.26 0.48 12.07
CA ALA A 177 32.86 1.76 12.44
C ALA A 177 31.83 2.90 12.64
N PRO A 178 30.74 3.00 11.84
CA PRO A 178 29.72 4.02 12.04
C PRO A 178 29.01 3.99 13.41
N LEU A 179 28.97 2.84 14.09
CA LEU A 179 28.37 2.70 15.42
C LEU A 179 29.29 3.18 16.56
N ARG A 180 30.59 3.38 16.30
CA ARG A 180 31.55 3.75 17.36
C ARG A 180 31.18 5.10 17.97
N GLY A 181 31.12 5.15 19.30
CA GLY A 181 30.74 6.35 20.04
C GLY A 181 29.25 6.70 20.03
N ARG A 182 28.42 5.97 19.24
CA ARG A 182 26.95 6.07 19.27
C ARG A 182 26.31 5.06 20.23
N VAL A 183 27.03 3.99 20.54
CA VAL A 183 26.56 2.89 21.40
C VAL A 183 27.17 3.01 22.80
N VAL A 184 26.33 2.89 23.83
CA VAL A 184 26.72 2.94 25.25
C VAL A 184 26.19 1.69 25.96
N GLY A 185 27.07 0.95 26.62
CA GLY A 185 26.72 -0.25 27.39
C GLY A 185 26.97 -1.57 26.64
N ASP A 186 26.48 -2.67 27.22
CA ASP A 186 26.68 -4.01 26.69
C ASP A 186 25.80 -4.27 25.46
N VAL A 187 26.46 -4.64 24.36
CA VAL A 187 25.83 -4.97 23.08
C VAL A 187 25.66 -6.47 22.96
N SER A 188 24.43 -6.92 22.79
CA SER A 188 24.08 -8.34 22.55
C SER A 188 24.15 -8.71 21.08
N ALA A 189 23.72 -7.81 20.19
CA ALA A 189 23.79 -7.97 18.74
C ALA A 189 23.81 -6.59 18.07
N ALA A 190 24.40 -6.50 16.88
CA ALA A 190 24.33 -5.27 16.09
C ALA A 190 24.47 -5.52 14.58
N THR A 191 23.91 -4.62 13.77
CA THR A 191 24.15 -4.54 12.33
C THR A 191 24.16 -3.08 11.88
N VAL A 192 24.80 -2.82 10.74
CA VAL A 192 24.82 -1.53 10.04
C VAL A 192 24.42 -1.78 8.60
N PHE A 193 23.57 -0.93 8.04
CA PHE A 193 23.15 -1.02 6.64
C PHE A 193 22.76 0.35 6.06
N ALA A 194 22.98 0.53 4.76
CA ALA A 194 22.44 1.63 3.96
C ALA A 194 21.06 1.29 3.41
N VAL A 195 20.13 2.24 3.48
CA VAL A 195 18.76 2.11 2.95
C VAL A 195 18.73 2.57 1.50
N GLY A 196 18.07 1.79 0.63
CA GLY A 196 18.00 2.08 -0.80
C GLY A 196 17.10 3.26 -1.16
N HIS A 197 16.93 3.52 -2.46
CA HIS A 197 16.02 4.54 -3.00
C HIS A 197 14.86 3.88 -3.76
N PRO A 198 13.85 3.35 -3.07
CA PRO A 198 12.86 2.46 -3.67
C PRO A 198 11.99 3.14 -4.75
N ALA A 199 11.73 4.45 -4.64
CA ALA A 199 10.92 5.18 -5.61
C ALA A 199 11.66 5.64 -6.88
N ARG A 200 13.00 5.54 -6.94
CA ARG A 200 13.82 6.14 -8.01
C ARG A 200 13.41 5.66 -9.40
N VAL A 201 13.25 4.35 -9.56
CA VAL A 201 12.90 3.73 -10.85
C VAL A 201 11.53 4.22 -11.34
N THR A 202 10.55 4.35 -10.46
CA THR A 202 9.21 4.83 -10.81
C THR A 202 9.22 6.31 -11.21
N ASP A 203 9.97 7.15 -10.47
CA ASP A 203 10.19 8.55 -10.85
C ASP A 203 10.85 8.65 -12.25
N GLU A 204 11.80 7.77 -12.56
CA GLU A 204 12.45 7.69 -13.87
C GLU A 204 11.51 7.18 -14.96
N MET A 205 10.70 6.15 -14.71
CA MET A 205 9.67 5.66 -15.65
C MET A 205 8.72 6.79 -16.02
N ARG A 206 8.25 7.55 -15.02
CA ARG A 206 7.42 8.75 -15.22
C ARG A 206 8.16 9.82 -16.03
N ALA A 207 9.47 10.01 -15.83
CA ALA A 207 10.25 10.98 -16.59
C ALA A 207 10.41 10.57 -18.07
N VAL A 208 10.69 9.29 -18.31
CA VAL A 208 10.78 8.70 -19.65
C VAL A 208 9.44 8.82 -20.38
N ALA A 209 8.34 8.48 -19.72
CA ALA A 209 7.00 8.64 -20.26
C ALA A 209 6.70 10.12 -20.58
N ALA A 210 7.03 11.02 -19.65
CA ALA A 210 6.81 12.47 -19.78
C ALA A 210 7.56 13.10 -20.97
N ALA A 211 8.73 12.56 -21.34
CA ALA A 211 9.53 12.99 -22.48
C ALA A 211 8.95 12.54 -23.84
N GLY A 212 8.05 11.54 -23.85
CA GLY A 212 7.28 11.15 -25.02
C GLY A 212 6.21 12.18 -25.41
N PRO A 213 5.52 11.98 -26.56
CA PRO A 213 4.45 12.88 -26.98
C PRO A 213 3.31 12.94 -25.94
N PRO A 214 2.55 14.05 -25.88
CA PRO A 214 1.35 14.11 -25.05
C PRO A 214 0.32 13.04 -25.47
N PRO A 215 -0.41 12.43 -24.52
CA PRO A 215 -1.49 11.50 -24.83
C PRO A 215 -2.58 12.12 -25.69
N ARG A 216 -3.22 11.30 -26.52
CA ARG A 216 -4.34 11.69 -27.39
C ARG A 216 -5.52 10.78 -27.11
N ALA A 217 -6.68 11.37 -26.82
CA ALA A 217 -7.91 10.63 -26.61
C ALA A 217 -8.46 10.10 -27.94
N LYS A 218 -9.00 8.89 -27.89
CA LYS A 218 -9.92 8.30 -28.86
C LYS A 218 -11.27 8.14 -28.16
N VAL A 219 -12.37 8.30 -28.88
CA VAL A 219 -13.73 8.11 -28.34
C VAL A 219 -14.36 6.92 -29.03
N THR A 220 -14.97 6.04 -28.23
CA THR A 220 -15.68 4.85 -28.72
C THR A 220 -17.19 5.01 -28.59
N ARG A 221 -17.67 5.70 -27.54
CA ARG A 221 -19.11 5.92 -27.29
C ARG A 221 -19.34 7.18 -26.47
N VAL A 222 -20.45 7.87 -26.75
CA VAL A 222 -20.98 8.96 -25.93
C VAL A 222 -22.40 8.59 -25.54
N VAL A 223 -22.70 8.60 -24.24
CA VAL A 223 -24.00 8.22 -23.67
C VAL A 223 -24.64 9.45 -23.01
N ARG A 224 -25.90 9.75 -23.37
CA ARG A 224 -26.63 10.92 -22.87
C ARG A 224 -28.16 10.73 -22.90
N GLY A 225 -28.88 11.58 -22.18
CA GLY A 225 -30.35 11.60 -22.22
C GLY A 225 -30.96 10.24 -21.88
N ALA A 226 -31.95 9.80 -22.64
CA ALA A 226 -32.62 8.51 -22.39
C ALA A 226 -31.68 7.29 -22.47
N GLU A 227 -30.59 7.36 -23.24
CA GLU A 227 -29.59 6.28 -23.28
C GLU A 227 -28.80 6.22 -21.96
N LEU A 228 -28.56 7.37 -21.32
CA LEU A 228 -27.91 7.44 -20.01
C LEU A 228 -28.79 6.82 -18.93
N ASP A 229 -30.09 7.14 -18.93
CA ASP A 229 -31.06 6.55 -18.00
C ASP A 229 -31.17 5.02 -18.20
N ALA A 230 -31.12 4.55 -19.45
CA ALA A 230 -31.13 3.11 -19.75
C ALA A 230 -29.83 2.41 -19.31
N PHE A 231 -28.69 3.10 -19.44
CA PHE A 231 -27.38 2.60 -19.06
C PHE A 231 -27.20 2.53 -17.53
N LEU A 232 -27.61 3.57 -16.81
CA LEU A 232 -27.40 3.70 -15.36
C LEU A 232 -28.61 3.24 -14.52
N GLY A 233 -29.74 2.98 -15.15
CA GLY A 233 -30.96 2.52 -14.50
C GLY A 233 -31.84 3.65 -13.95
N ALA A 234 -32.82 3.27 -13.15
CA ALA A 234 -33.78 4.17 -12.52
C ALA A 234 -33.70 4.02 -10.99
N PRO A 235 -32.68 4.61 -10.33
CA PRO A 235 -32.50 4.51 -8.89
C PRO A 235 -33.73 5.03 -8.14
N THR A 236 -34.02 4.40 -7.01
CA THR A 236 -35.12 4.71 -6.08
C THR A 236 -34.69 5.54 -4.87
N THR A 237 -33.42 5.95 -4.85
CA THR A 237 -32.78 6.69 -3.78
C THR A 237 -32.02 7.89 -4.34
N THR A 238 -31.67 8.82 -3.46
CA THR A 238 -30.76 9.95 -3.75
C THR A 238 -29.37 9.72 -3.16
N ARG A 239 -29.16 8.59 -2.49
CA ARG A 239 -27.89 8.25 -1.85
C ARG A 239 -26.82 7.93 -2.91
N PRO A 240 -25.64 8.56 -2.87
CA PRO A 240 -24.57 8.30 -3.81
C PRO A 240 -23.92 6.93 -3.58
N GLY A 241 -23.27 6.39 -4.62
CA GLY A 241 -22.63 5.08 -4.59
C GLY A 241 -23.51 3.93 -5.05
N ILE A 242 -22.93 2.74 -5.04
CA ILE A 242 -23.51 1.46 -5.46
C ILE A 242 -24.33 0.88 -4.30
N GLY A 243 -25.54 0.40 -4.60
CA GLY A 243 -26.35 -0.31 -3.60
C GLY A 243 -27.85 -0.32 -3.87
N ASP A 244 -28.34 0.50 -4.80
CA ASP A 244 -29.71 0.40 -5.28
C ASP A 244 -29.81 -0.65 -6.40
N PRO A 245 -30.67 -1.67 -6.28
CA PRO A 245 -30.82 -2.72 -7.29
C PRO A 245 -31.42 -2.21 -8.62
N ARG A 246 -31.94 -0.97 -8.66
CA ARG A 246 -32.55 -0.41 -9.87
C ARG A 246 -31.64 0.52 -10.66
N GLY A 247 -30.41 0.76 -10.19
CA GLY A 247 -29.46 1.63 -10.88
C GLY A 247 -28.53 2.38 -9.94
N ILE A 248 -27.86 3.38 -10.47
CA ILE A 248 -26.98 4.27 -9.72
C ILE A 248 -27.45 5.71 -9.83
N VAL A 249 -27.31 6.50 -8.76
CA VAL A 249 -27.73 7.91 -8.72
C VAL A 249 -26.89 8.74 -9.69
N HIS A 250 -27.53 9.47 -10.60
CA HIS A 250 -26.85 10.16 -11.71
C HIS A 250 -27.58 11.42 -12.23
N GLU A 251 -28.50 12.00 -11.48
CA GLU A 251 -29.30 13.14 -11.94
C GLU A 251 -28.49 14.41 -12.25
N ALA A 252 -27.29 14.56 -11.68
CA ALA A 252 -26.38 15.66 -11.98
C ALA A 252 -25.46 15.37 -13.18
N VAL A 253 -25.35 14.11 -13.60
CA VAL A 253 -24.54 13.67 -14.74
C VAL A 253 -25.35 13.88 -16.03
N GLY A 254 -24.78 14.62 -16.98
CA GLY A 254 -25.44 14.90 -18.26
C GLY A 254 -24.91 14.09 -19.43
N THR A 255 -23.66 13.63 -19.34
CA THR A 255 -23.01 12.88 -20.43
C THR A 255 -21.92 11.97 -19.87
N VAL A 256 -21.81 10.76 -20.40
CA VAL A 256 -20.69 9.83 -20.14
C VAL A 256 -19.99 9.54 -21.45
N VAL A 257 -18.66 9.71 -21.48
CA VAL A 257 -17.82 9.44 -22.64
C VAL A 257 -16.95 8.23 -22.35
N PHE A 258 -17.02 7.25 -23.24
CA PHE A 258 -16.12 6.10 -23.29
C PHE A 258 -15.02 6.42 -24.28
N GLY A 259 -13.77 6.24 -23.86
CA GLY A 259 -12.64 6.47 -24.73
C GLY A 259 -11.42 5.68 -24.31
N SER A 260 -10.32 5.94 -24.99
CA SER A 260 -9.02 5.38 -24.66
C SER A 260 -7.88 6.31 -25.07
N PHE A 261 -6.69 6.04 -24.58
CA PHE A 261 -5.44 6.66 -24.99
C PHE A 261 -4.32 5.62 -24.92
N GLU A 262 -3.17 5.92 -25.52
CA GLU A 262 -2.01 5.02 -25.44
C GLU A 262 -1.11 5.44 -24.28
N THR A 263 -0.66 4.47 -23.48
CA THR A 263 0.41 4.64 -22.48
C THR A 263 1.67 3.87 -22.93
N PRO A 264 2.88 4.33 -22.58
CA PRO A 264 4.08 3.52 -22.79
C PRO A 264 4.04 2.28 -21.88
N SER A 265 4.27 1.11 -22.47
CA SER A 265 4.42 -0.14 -21.73
C SER A 265 5.88 -0.39 -21.41
N PHE A 266 6.22 -0.46 -20.13
CA PHE A 266 7.53 -0.86 -19.62
C PHE A 266 7.61 -2.36 -19.34
N LEU A 267 6.49 -3.08 -19.39
CA LEU A 267 6.41 -4.50 -19.04
C LEU A 267 6.62 -5.41 -20.24
N SER A 268 5.91 -5.16 -21.35
CA SER A 268 5.94 -5.99 -22.55
C SER A 268 5.82 -5.16 -23.83
N SER A 269 6.28 -5.73 -24.95
CA SER A 269 6.03 -5.19 -26.28
C SER A 269 4.66 -5.58 -26.85
N ALA A 270 3.97 -6.55 -26.24
CA ALA A 270 2.66 -7.04 -26.67
C ALA A 270 1.70 -7.24 -25.48
N PRO A 271 1.23 -6.17 -24.81
CA PRO A 271 0.22 -6.28 -23.76
C PRO A 271 -1.06 -6.99 -24.25
N PRO A 272 -1.82 -7.68 -23.38
CA PRO A 272 -1.57 -7.89 -21.95
C PRO A 272 -0.67 -9.12 -21.73
N GLN A 273 0.58 -8.90 -21.32
CA GLN A 273 1.57 -9.95 -21.04
C GLN A 273 2.39 -9.57 -19.80
N LEU A 274 2.67 -10.55 -18.93
CA LEU A 274 3.51 -10.29 -17.76
C LEU A 274 4.92 -9.90 -18.22
N GLY A 275 5.59 -9.10 -17.40
CA GLY A 275 6.89 -8.57 -17.76
C GLY A 275 7.54 -7.84 -16.61
N ARG A 276 8.79 -7.45 -16.84
CA ARG A 276 9.60 -6.70 -15.88
C ARG A 276 10.10 -5.42 -16.54
N VAL A 277 10.32 -4.41 -15.72
CA VAL A 277 11.00 -3.19 -16.14
C VAL A 277 12.46 -3.53 -16.38
N GLU A 278 12.93 -3.21 -17.58
CA GLU A 278 14.32 -3.41 -17.97
C GLU A 278 15.01 -2.07 -18.10
N MET A 279 16.27 -1.98 -17.69
CA MET A 279 17.09 -0.78 -17.84
C MET A 279 17.84 -0.81 -19.17
N ASP A 280 17.99 0.35 -19.81
CA ASP A 280 18.85 0.53 -20.97
C ASP A 280 20.34 0.67 -20.57
N ALA A 281 21.22 0.90 -21.56
CA ALA A 281 22.66 1.03 -21.33
C ALA A 281 23.05 2.26 -20.50
N ASP A 282 22.17 3.28 -20.43
CA ASP A 282 22.35 4.49 -19.62
C ASP A 282 21.72 4.32 -18.23
N GLY A 283 21.17 3.14 -17.93
CA GLY A 283 20.52 2.83 -16.65
C GLY A 283 19.08 3.35 -16.53
N LYS A 284 18.45 3.79 -17.62
CA LYS A 284 17.07 4.28 -17.61
C LYS A 284 16.05 3.17 -17.89
N PRO A 285 14.84 3.25 -17.33
CA PRO A 285 13.76 2.32 -17.67
C PRO A 285 13.42 2.37 -19.15
N ARG A 286 13.43 1.20 -19.80
CA ARG A 286 13.20 1.05 -21.22
C ARG A 286 11.71 0.86 -21.51
N VAL A 287 11.16 1.72 -22.37
CA VAL A 287 9.83 1.49 -22.98
C VAL A 287 9.93 0.33 -23.97
N LYS A 288 9.09 -0.69 -23.79
CA LYS A 288 9.08 -1.91 -24.60
C LYS A 288 7.96 -1.91 -25.65
N GLY A 289 6.89 -1.17 -25.39
CA GLY A 289 5.74 -1.06 -26.30
C GLY A 289 4.80 0.08 -25.90
N ALA A 290 3.56 -0.01 -26.38
CA ALA A 290 2.47 0.85 -25.95
C ALA A 290 1.26 -0.02 -25.61
N GLU A 291 0.44 0.45 -24.68
CA GLU A 291 -0.80 -0.18 -24.27
C GLU A 291 -1.97 0.79 -24.43
N THR A 292 -3.07 0.32 -25.00
CA THR A 292 -4.31 1.09 -25.07
C THR A 292 -5.01 1.02 -23.72
N VAL A 293 -5.08 2.15 -23.03
CA VAL A 293 -5.74 2.29 -21.72
C VAL A 293 -7.11 2.93 -21.92
N PRO A 294 -8.21 2.24 -21.57
CA PRO A 294 -9.55 2.79 -21.68
C PRO A 294 -9.86 3.71 -20.50
N PHE A 295 -10.62 4.77 -20.76
CA PHE A 295 -11.12 5.70 -19.77
C PHE A 295 -12.65 5.86 -19.86
N LEU A 296 -13.24 6.25 -18.73
CA LEU A 296 -14.61 6.74 -18.65
C LEU A 296 -14.58 8.16 -18.10
N LEU A 297 -15.24 9.08 -18.80
CA LEU A 297 -15.35 10.50 -18.43
C LEU A 297 -16.83 10.84 -18.21
N ALA A 298 -17.21 11.11 -16.97
CA ALA A 298 -18.53 11.61 -16.60
C ALA A 298 -18.51 13.15 -16.53
N LEU A 299 -19.48 13.78 -17.19
CA LEU A 299 -19.63 15.23 -17.26
C LEU A 299 -20.96 15.65 -16.64
N PRO A 300 -21.01 16.81 -15.97
CA PRO A 300 -22.28 17.36 -15.50
C PRO A 300 -23.18 17.74 -16.68
N HIS A 301 -24.44 18.04 -16.37
CA HIS A 301 -25.28 18.80 -17.31
C HIS A 301 -24.54 20.05 -17.79
N LYS A 302 -24.73 20.39 -19.07
CA LYS A 302 -24.01 21.48 -19.72
C LYS A 302 -24.10 22.76 -18.87
N PRO A 303 -22.97 23.26 -18.32
CA PRO A 303 -22.98 24.50 -17.56
C PRO A 303 -23.37 25.69 -18.45
N ALA A 304 -23.86 26.77 -17.87
CA ALA A 304 -24.22 27.98 -18.62
C ALA A 304 -23.04 28.54 -19.44
N GLY A 305 -21.81 28.41 -18.95
CA GLY A 305 -20.57 28.80 -19.63
C GLY A 305 -20.03 27.78 -20.65
N GLY A 306 -20.73 26.66 -20.87
CA GLY A 306 -20.22 25.52 -21.64
C GLY A 306 -19.22 24.65 -20.86
N PHE A 307 -18.52 23.77 -21.58
CA PHE A 307 -17.53 22.83 -21.01
C PHE A 307 -16.09 23.35 -21.11
N ALA A 308 -15.89 24.65 -21.27
CA ALA A 308 -14.55 25.22 -21.31
C ALA A 308 -13.94 25.24 -19.90
N SER A 309 -12.70 24.75 -19.75
CA SER A 309 -11.94 24.79 -18.49
C SER A 309 -12.65 24.14 -17.31
N MET A 310 -13.23 22.95 -17.51
CA MET A 310 -13.94 22.21 -16.46
C MET A 310 -13.00 21.70 -15.36
N PRO A 311 -13.28 21.97 -14.07
CA PRO A 311 -12.59 21.30 -12.98
C PRO A 311 -12.67 19.79 -13.11
N VAL A 312 -11.61 19.08 -12.71
CA VAL A 312 -11.49 17.64 -12.97
C VAL A 312 -11.08 16.86 -11.73
N LEU A 313 -11.84 15.80 -11.46
CA LEU A 313 -11.49 14.74 -10.51
C LEU A 313 -10.95 13.55 -11.29
N VAL A 314 -9.77 13.06 -10.90
CA VAL A 314 -9.26 11.76 -11.34
C VAL A 314 -9.64 10.71 -10.31
N PHE A 315 -10.37 9.66 -10.71
CA PHE A 315 -10.78 8.55 -9.85
C PHE A 315 -10.13 7.23 -10.30
N GLN A 316 -9.57 6.46 -9.37
CA GLN A 316 -9.09 5.10 -9.62
C GLN A 316 -9.89 4.07 -8.81
N HIS A 317 -10.30 2.99 -9.48
CA HIS A 317 -11.13 1.92 -8.92
C HIS A 317 -10.33 0.95 -8.03
N GLY A 318 -11.05 0.16 -7.23
CA GLY A 318 -10.51 -0.89 -6.35
C GLY A 318 -10.10 -2.19 -7.07
N LEU A 319 -9.51 -3.12 -6.34
CA LEU A 319 -9.06 -4.41 -6.88
C LEU A 319 -10.27 -5.22 -7.43
N ASN A 320 -10.08 -5.89 -8.56
CA ASN A 320 -11.09 -6.70 -9.28
C ASN A 320 -12.32 -5.91 -9.82
N ALA A 321 -12.31 -4.58 -9.72
CA ALA A 321 -13.31 -3.71 -10.34
C ALA A 321 -12.82 -3.16 -11.69
N GLY A 322 -13.48 -2.13 -12.21
CA GLY A 322 -13.08 -1.41 -13.41
C GLY A 322 -13.49 0.06 -13.38
N ARG A 323 -13.23 0.78 -14.48
CA ARG A 323 -13.55 2.21 -14.67
C ARG A 323 -15.02 2.54 -14.47
N SER A 324 -15.92 1.55 -14.45
CA SER A 324 -17.33 1.71 -14.08
C SER A 324 -17.50 2.39 -12.71
N GLN A 325 -16.59 2.16 -11.76
CA GLN A 325 -16.65 2.78 -10.42
C GLN A 325 -16.49 4.31 -10.42
N VAL A 326 -16.04 4.92 -11.51
CA VAL A 326 -16.11 6.38 -11.70
C VAL A 326 -17.52 6.90 -11.42
N LEU A 327 -18.55 6.14 -11.83
CA LEU A 327 -19.95 6.52 -11.70
C LEU A 327 -20.47 6.43 -10.26
N ALA A 328 -19.75 5.74 -9.36
CA ALA A 328 -20.10 5.70 -7.93
C ALA A 328 -19.95 7.07 -7.25
N VAL A 329 -19.01 7.89 -7.73
CA VAL A 329 -18.75 9.23 -7.19
C VAL A 329 -19.21 10.35 -8.12
N ALA A 330 -19.35 10.08 -9.42
CA ALA A 330 -19.53 11.10 -10.45
C ALA A 330 -20.70 12.05 -10.19
N ASN A 331 -21.84 11.58 -9.64
CA ASN A 331 -23.02 12.41 -9.44
C ASN A 331 -22.75 13.59 -8.48
N ASP A 332 -22.07 13.35 -7.37
CA ASP A 332 -21.82 14.41 -6.38
C ASP A 332 -20.76 15.40 -6.87
N TYR A 333 -19.74 14.91 -7.57
CA TYR A 333 -18.74 15.75 -8.21
C TYR A 333 -19.32 16.56 -9.38
N ALA A 334 -20.21 15.97 -10.18
CA ALA A 334 -20.94 16.66 -11.24
C ALA A 334 -21.82 17.78 -10.68
N ARG A 335 -22.56 17.52 -9.58
CA ARG A 335 -23.32 18.56 -8.88
C ARG A 335 -22.42 19.68 -8.35
N ALA A 336 -21.20 19.34 -8.00
CA ALA A 336 -20.16 20.27 -7.57
C ALA A 336 -19.45 21.00 -8.72
N GLY A 337 -19.77 20.70 -9.98
CA GLY A 337 -19.20 21.34 -11.17
C GLY A 337 -17.95 20.66 -11.74
N TYR A 338 -17.60 19.47 -11.26
CA TYR A 338 -16.44 18.72 -11.74
C TYR A 338 -16.82 17.74 -12.85
N ALA A 339 -15.92 17.58 -13.81
CA ALA A 339 -15.82 16.36 -14.60
C ALA A 339 -15.11 15.28 -13.77
N THR A 340 -15.53 14.02 -13.90
CA THR A 340 -14.85 12.88 -13.26
C THR A 340 -14.33 11.93 -14.32
N ILE A 341 -13.05 11.62 -14.28
CA ILE A 341 -12.39 10.69 -15.22
C ILE A 341 -11.65 9.58 -14.48
N GLY A 342 -11.70 8.36 -15.01
CA GLY A 342 -10.93 7.23 -14.49
C GLY A 342 -10.62 6.20 -15.56
N ILE A 343 -9.67 5.32 -15.29
CA ILE A 343 -9.18 4.29 -16.21
C ILE A 343 -9.33 2.89 -15.61
N ASP A 344 -9.32 1.89 -16.47
CA ASP A 344 -9.04 0.53 -16.02
C ASP A 344 -7.57 0.42 -15.60
N ALA A 345 -7.34 -0.04 -14.37
CA ALA A 345 -6.02 -0.39 -13.89
C ALA A 345 -5.43 -1.54 -14.71
N LEU A 346 -4.11 -1.69 -14.66
CA LEU A 346 -3.42 -2.83 -15.27
C LEU A 346 -4.07 -4.14 -14.82
N TRP A 347 -4.35 -5.04 -15.78
CA TRP A 347 -5.04 -6.33 -15.60
C TRP A 347 -6.53 -6.30 -15.28
N HIS A 348 -7.14 -5.12 -15.16
CA HIS A 348 -8.54 -4.96 -14.77
C HIS A 348 -9.41 -4.50 -15.94
N GLY A 349 -10.73 -4.61 -15.78
CA GLY A 349 -11.70 -4.15 -16.77
C GLY A 349 -11.39 -4.67 -18.18
N ASP A 350 -11.40 -3.80 -19.18
CA ASP A 350 -11.10 -4.19 -20.57
C ASP A 350 -9.61 -4.49 -20.81
N ARG A 351 -8.74 -4.25 -19.82
CA ARG A 351 -7.32 -4.61 -19.85
C ARG A 351 -7.06 -6.01 -19.29
N ALA A 352 -8.09 -6.69 -18.78
CA ALA A 352 -7.96 -8.08 -18.39
C ALA A 352 -7.59 -8.96 -19.61
N PRO A 353 -6.87 -10.08 -19.44
CA PRO A 353 -6.54 -10.97 -20.56
C PRO A 353 -7.77 -11.57 -21.27
N ARG A 354 -8.90 -11.67 -20.55
CA ARG A 354 -10.18 -12.18 -21.05
C ARG A 354 -11.32 -11.36 -20.42
N PRO A 355 -11.54 -10.11 -20.87
CA PRO A 355 -12.61 -9.30 -20.33
C PRO A 355 -13.96 -9.92 -20.73
N VAL A 356 -14.92 -9.85 -19.82
CA VAL A 356 -16.28 -10.36 -20.00
C VAL A 356 -17.24 -9.21 -19.81
N ASP A 357 -18.22 -9.05 -20.69
CA ASP A 357 -19.27 -8.02 -20.62
C ASP A 357 -20.60 -8.70 -20.99
N ASN A 358 -21.20 -9.35 -19.99
CA ASN A 358 -22.42 -10.14 -20.14
C ASN A 358 -23.61 -9.54 -19.40
N VAL A 359 -23.38 -8.59 -18.49
CA VAL A 359 -24.43 -7.95 -17.70
C VAL A 359 -24.24 -6.44 -17.65
N HIS A 360 -25.35 -5.72 -17.53
CA HIS A 360 -25.31 -4.30 -17.25
C HIS A 360 -24.85 -4.07 -15.80
N ASN A 361 -23.72 -3.41 -15.63
CA ASN A 361 -23.01 -3.22 -14.37
C ASN A 361 -23.86 -2.54 -13.27
N PHE A 362 -24.85 -1.73 -13.65
CA PHE A 362 -25.69 -0.98 -12.70
C PHE A 362 -27.13 -1.48 -12.57
N THR A 363 -27.64 -2.22 -13.55
CA THR A 363 -29.04 -2.68 -13.56
C THR A 363 -29.19 -4.19 -13.40
N GLY A 364 -28.10 -4.94 -13.58
CA GLY A 364 -28.10 -6.41 -13.58
C GLY A 364 -28.84 -7.03 -14.76
N ALA A 365 -29.28 -6.23 -15.74
CA ALA A 365 -29.91 -6.74 -16.95
C ALA A 365 -28.90 -7.59 -17.75
N SER A 366 -29.40 -8.64 -18.40
CA SER A 366 -28.57 -9.48 -19.26
C SER A 366 -28.23 -8.77 -20.56
N GLY A 367 -26.98 -8.90 -21.01
CA GLY A 367 -26.45 -8.26 -22.22
C GLY A 367 -25.27 -7.33 -21.92
N PRO A 368 -24.51 -6.95 -22.96
CA PRO A 368 -23.35 -6.09 -22.78
C PRO A 368 -23.73 -4.62 -22.59
N ASP A 369 -23.04 -3.90 -21.72
CA ASP A 369 -23.18 -2.45 -21.55
C ASP A 369 -21.95 -1.63 -22.00
N GLY A 370 -20.90 -2.31 -22.47
CA GLY A 370 -19.64 -1.70 -22.91
C GLY A 370 -18.62 -1.49 -21.79
N LEU A 371 -18.85 -2.06 -20.61
CA LEU A 371 -17.93 -2.13 -19.50
C LEU A 371 -17.72 -3.59 -19.11
N ALA A 372 -16.48 -4.02 -19.00
CA ALA A 372 -16.20 -5.33 -18.43
C ALA A 372 -16.81 -5.49 -17.03
N ASP A 373 -17.45 -6.63 -16.83
CA ASP A 373 -18.00 -7.10 -15.56
C ASP A 373 -16.88 -7.21 -14.52
N ALA A 374 -17.23 -7.00 -13.24
CA ALA A 374 -16.30 -7.26 -12.14
C ALA A 374 -15.85 -8.73 -12.15
N ASP A 375 -14.58 -8.97 -11.85
CA ASP A 375 -14.01 -10.31 -11.89
C ASP A 375 -13.97 -11.00 -10.51
N ASP A 376 -14.11 -12.32 -10.53
CA ASP A 376 -13.97 -13.18 -9.35
C ASP A 376 -12.48 -13.47 -9.03
N PHE A 377 -11.65 -12.43 -8.90
CA PHE A 377 -10.21 -12.49 -8.54
C PHE A 377 -9.23 -12.74 -9.70
N GLY A 378 -9.69 -12.57 -10.94
CA GLY A 378 -8.87 -12.74 -12.14
C GLY A 378 -7.76 -11.69 -12.27
N ALA A 379 -8.09 -10.41 -12.07
CA ALA A 379 -7.11 -9.33 -12.14
C ALA A 379 -6.04 -9.45 -11.06
N ALA A 380 -6.43 -9.73 -9.81
CA ALA A 380 -5.50 -9.93 -8.71
C ALA A 380 -4.49 -11.05 -8.99
N THR A 381 -4.91 -12.15 -9.64
CA THR A 381 -4.02 -13.26 -9.99
C THR A 381 -2.86 -12.83 -10.89
N ASN A 382 -3.13 -11.96 -11.87
CA ASN A 382 -2.10 -11.43 -12.78
C ASN A 382 -1.30 -10.29 -12.13
N LEU A 383 -1.97 -9.39 -11.40
CA LEU A 383 -1.34 -8.28 -10.71
C LEU A 383 -0.26 -8.77 -9.72
N PHE A 384 -0.55 -9.84 -8.98
CA PHE A 384 0.34 -10.46 -7.99
C PHE A 384 1.15 -11.64 -8.53
N ASP A 385 1.09 -11.92 -9.83
CA ASP A 385 1.87 -12.99 -10.47
C ASP A 385 1.72 -14.37 -9.78
N PHE A 386 0.53 -14.71 -9.27
CA PHE A 386 0.35 -15.98 -8.58
C PHE A 386 0.48 -17.19 -9.51
N GLY A 387 0.26 -17.00 -10.82
CA GLY A 387 0.29 -18.05 -11.84
C GLY A 387 1.58 -18.16 -12.64
N GLY A 388 2.41 -17.11 -12.70
CA GLY A 388 3.51 -17.02 -13.66
C GLY A 388 3.04 -16.78 -15.10
N ASP A 389 4.00 -16.65 -16.02
CA ASP A 389 3.79 -16.64 -17.46
C ASP A 389 4.94 -17.38 -18.16
N ALA A 390 4.70 -18.66 -18.44
CA ALA A 390 5.69 -19.53 -19.08
C ALA A 390 6.09 -19.03 -20.48
N ALA A 391 5.22 -18.32 -21.20
CA ALA A 391 5.55 -17.76 -22.51
C ALA A 391 6.58 -16.63 -22.41
N GLN A 392 6.66 -15.98 -21.24
CA GLN A 392 7.64 -14.94 -20.92
C GLN A 392 8.81 -15.46 -20.07
N GLY A 393 8.85 -16.77 -19.79
CA GLY A 393 9.86 -17.37 -18.91
C GLY A 393 9.72 -16.94 -17.44
N ILE A 394 8.53 -16.52 -17.03
CA ILE A 394 8.20 -16.12 -15.66
C ILE A 394 7.59 -17.32 -14.95
N GLY A 395 8.27 -17.80 -13.89
CA GLY A 395 7.73 -18.85 -13.02
C GLY A 395 6.66 -18.30 -12.09
N PRO A 396 5.90 -19.17 -11.38
CA PRO A 396 4.91 -18.71 -10.41
C PRO A 396 5.56 -17.85 -9.32
N PHE A 397 5.05 -16.64 -9.16
CA PHE A 397 5.46 -15.62 -8.22
C PHE A 397 6.93 -15.20 -8.34
N ASP A 398 7.16 -14.13 -9.10
CA ASP A 398 8.38 -13.33 -9.06
C ASP A 398 8.04 -11.93 -8.50
N ALA A 399 8.57 -11.62 -7.31
CA ALA A 399 8.32 -10.34 -6.63
C ALA A 399 8.68 -9.11 -7.50
N ARG A 400 9.58 -9.26 -8.49
CA ARG A 400 9.91 -8.19 -9.44
C ARG A 400 8.77 -7.90 -10.41
N VAL A 401 8.05 -8.93 -10.84
CA VAL A 401 6.89 -8.79 -11.73
C VAL A 401 5.77 -8.08 -10.98
N VAL A 402 5.50 -8.49 -9.74
CA VAL A 402 4.52 -7.81 -8.86
C VAL A 402 4.88 -6.35 -8.65
N ARG A 403 6.14 -6.09 -8.28
CA ARG A 403 6.69 -4.74 -8.11
C ARG A 403 6.52 -3.89 -9.37
N ASP A 404 6.86 -4.43 -10.53
CA ASP A 404 6.84 -3.69 -11.79
C ASP A 404 5.41 -3.49 -12.34
N ASN A 405 4.48 -4.42 -12.06
CA ASN A 405 3.05 -4.23 -12.30
C ASN A 405 2.51 -2.99 -11.57
N PHE A 406 2.86 -2.81 -10.30
CA PHE A 406 2.47 -1.63 -9.51
C PHE A 406 3.10 -0.35 -10.06
N ARG A 407 4.38 -0.40 -10.47
CA ARG A 407 5.05 0.74 -11.11
C ARG A 407 4.39 1.14 -12.43
N GLN A 408 4.01 0.18 -13.27
CA GLN A 408 3.28 0.45 -14.51
C GLN A 408 1.91 1.06 -14.21
N ALA A 409 1.17 0.55 -13.22
CA ALA A 409 -0.11 1.13 -12.81
C ALA A 409 0.02 2.60 -12.35
N ILE A 410 1.08 2.93 -11.60
CA ILE A 410 1.41 4.31 -11.22
C ILE A 410 1.67 5.19 -12.46
N VAL A 411 2.42 4.69 -13.44
CA VAL A 411 2.69 5.42 -14.69
C VAL A 411 1.42 5.61 -15.52
N ASP A 412 0.54 4.62 -15.61
CA ASP A 412 -0.72 4.74 -16.35
C ASP A 412 -1.61 5.86 -15.78
N VAL A 413 -1.69 5.99 -14.46
CA VAL A 413 -2.38 7.12 -13.79
C VAL A 413 -1.68 8.45 -14.10
N THR A 414 -0.34 8.45 -14.12
CA THR A 414 0.43 9.66 -14.48
C THR A 414 0.15 10.10 -15.92
N GLU A 415 0.03 9.15 -16.85
CA GLU A 415 -0.31 9.42 -18.25
C GLU A 415 -1.77 9.89 -18.41
N LEU A 416 -2.71 9.37 -17.62
CA LEU A 416 -4.07 9.93 -17.54
C LEU A 416 -4.05 11.40 -17.11
N VAL A 417 -3.23 11.74 -16.10
CA VAL A 417 -3.07 13.13 -15.67
C VAL A 417 -2.43 13.98 -16.77
N ARG A 418 -1.47 13.45 -17.54
CA ARG A 418 -0.92 14.14 -18.73
C ARG A 418 -1.97 14.35 -19.82
N LEU A 419 -2.86 13.38 -20.05
CA LEU A 419 -3.99 13.52 -20.98
C LEU A 419 -4.88 14.70 -20.57
N VAL A 420 -5.22 14.78 -19.29
CA VAL A 420 -6.05 15.86 -18.72
C VAL A 420 -5.33 17.22 -18.77
N HIS A 421 -4.03 17.26 -18.47
CA HIS A 421 -3.28 18.51 -18.34
C HIS A 421 -2.86 19.14 -19.67
N LYS A 422 -2.37 18.33 -20.62
CA LYS A 422 -1.80 18.81 -21.87
C LYS A 422 -2.04 17.89 -23.07
N GLY A 423 -2.92 16.92 -22.91
CA GLY A 423 -3.25 15.96 -23.96
C GLY A 423 -4.20 16.53 -25.01
N ASP A 424 -4.38 15.78 -26.07
CA ASP A 424 -5.32 16.12 -27.14
C ASP A 424 -6.70 15.50 -26.86
N LEU A 425 -7.64 16.35 -26.44
CA LEU A 425 -9.06 16.01 -26.20
C LEU A 425 -9.97 16.39 -27.38
N THR A 426 -9.42 16.72 -28.56
CA THR A 426 -10.21 17.15 -29.72
C THR A 426 -11.24 16.11 -30.13
N ALA A 427 -10.89 14.81 -30.06
CA ALA A 427 -11.84 13.73 -30.35
C ALA A 427 -13.02 13.71 -29.37
N VAL A 428 -12.81 14.05 -28.10
CA VAL A 428 -13.87 14.16 -27.07
C VAL A 428 -14.78 15.35 -27.39
N ALA A 429 -14.21 16.52 -27.65
CA ALA A 429 -14.97 17.72 -27.97
C ALA A 429 -15.77 17.60 -29.29
N ALA A 430 -15.29 16.77 -30.23
CA ALA A 430 -15.94 16.54 -31.53
C ALA A 430 -16.93 15.37 -31.52
N ALA A 431 -16.94 14.52 -30.49
CA ALA A 431 -17.76 13.31 -30.46
C ALA A 431 -19.28 13.58 -30.41
N ASP A 432 -19.67 14.74 -29.89
CA ASP A 432 -21.06 15.18 -29.81
C ASP A 432 -21.13 16.73 -29.85
N PRO A 433 -22.02 17.35 -30.64
CA PRO A 433 -22.17 18.81 -30.69
C PRO A 433 -22.38 19.49 -29.32
N ALA A 434 -22.95 18.80 -28.34
CA ALA A 434 -23.12 19.31 -26.99
C ALA A 434 -21.79 19.47 -26.22
N LEU A 435 -20.76 18.73 -26.63
CA LEU A 435 -19.40 18.76 -26.07
C LEU A 435 -18.47 19.75 -26.78
N ALA A 436 -18.99 20.51 -27.76
CA ALA A 436 -18.20 21.50 -28.48
C ALA A 436 -17.51 22.49 -27.52
N GLY A 437 -16.20 22.64 -27.67
CA GLY A 437 -15.37 23.50 -26.82
C GLY A 437 -14.96 22.89 -25.47
N LEU A 438 -15.21 21.59 -25.26
CA LEU A 438 -14.77 20.90 -24.05
C LEU A 438 -13.25 21.01 -23.86
N SER A 439 -12.87 21.45 -22.66
CA SER A 439 -11.49 21.44 -22.16
C SER A 439 -11.51 21.25 -20.65
N LEU A 440 -10.44 20.66 -20.11
CA LEU A 440 -10.32 20.38 -18.67
C LEU A 440 -9.32 21.35 -18.03
N ASP A 441 -9.59 21.75 -16.80
CA ASP A 441 -8.73 22.61 -15.99
C ASP A 441 -7.88 21.77 -15.04
N ALA A 442 -6.66 21.48 -15.46
CA ALA A 442 -5.72 20.73 -14.65
C ALA A 442 -5.14 21.51 -13.45
N SER A 443 -5.38 22.83 -13.33
CA SER A 443 -4.95 23.60 -12.15
C SER A 443 -5.80 23.31 -10.90
N THR A 444 -6.98 22.73 -11.11
CA THR A 444 -7.92 22.35 -10.04
C THR A 444 -7.94 20.84 -9.77
N LEU A 445 -7.00 20.12 -10.37
CA LEU A 445 -7.00 18.66 -10.41
C LEU A 445 -6.85 18.07 -9.01
N VAL A 446 -7.73 17.11 -8.70
CA VAL A 446 -7.67 16.32 -7.47
C VAL A 446 -7.72 14.84 -7.83
N TYR A 447 -6.88 14.05 -7.16
CA TYR A 447 -6.94 12.60 -7.26
C TYR A 447 -7.83 12.04 -6.16
N THR A 448 -8.59 10.99 -6.47
CA THR A 448 -9.24 10.17 -5.46
C THR A 448 -9.21 8.70 -5.85
N GLY A 449 -9.32 7.82 -4.86
CA GLY A 449 -9.41 6.39 -5.07
C GLY A 449 -9.96 5.69 -3.85
N GLU A 450 -10.42 4.46 -4.04
CA GLU A 450 -10.81 3.55 -2.97
C GLU A 450 -9.96 2.28 -3.07
N SER A 451 -9.51 1.75 -1.94
CA SER A 451 -8.81 0.47 -1.85
C SER A 451 -7.53 0.46 -2.72
N PHE A 452 -7.44 -0.45 -3.69
CA PHE A 452 -6.33 -0.50 -4.65
C PHE A 452 -6.11 0.84 -5.40
N GLY A 453 -7.18 1.60 -5.68
CA GLY A 453 -7.05 2.94 -6.23
C GLY A 453 -6.33 3.91 -5.29
N SER A 454 -6.45 3.74 -3.98
CA SER A 454 -5.67 4.49 -2.99
C SER A 454 -4.22 4.03 -2.90
N VAL A 455 -3.97 2.72 -3.03
CA VAL A 455 -2.64 2.10 -3.04
C VAL A 455 -1.81 2.64 -4.21
N VAL A 456 -2.31 2.49 -5.45
CA VAL A 456 -1.65 3.05 -6.64
C VAL A 456 -1.62 4.58 -6.58
N GLY A 457 -2.68 5.18 -6.05
CA GLY A 457 -2.82 6.63 -5.89
C GLY A 457 -1.73 7.27 -5.03
N ALA A 458 -1.35 6.65 -3.92
CA ALA A 458 -0.26 7.14 -3.06
C ALA A 458 1.05 7.30 -3.86
N GLY A 459 1.36 6.31 -4.71
CA GLY A 459 2.51 6.37 -5.63
C GLY A 459 2.34 7.42 -6.71
N ALA A 460 1.21 7.42 -7.43
CA ALA A 460 0.95 8.36 -8.53
C ALA A 460 0.99 9.82 -8.08
N VAL A 461 0.38 10.15 -6.94
CA VAL A 461 0.37 11.50 -6.36
C VAL A 461 1.77 11.93 -5.94
N ALA A 462 2.56 11.01 -5.38
CA ALA A 462 3.94 11.29 -5.01
C ALA A 462 4.80 11.64 -6.24
N VAL A 463 4.69 10.87 -7.34
CA VAL A 463 5.59 11.00 -8.51
C VAL A 463 5.12 12.00 -9.57
N THR A 464 3.84 12.40 -9.55
CA THR A 464 3.26 13.32 -10.54
C THR A 464 3.20 14.75 -10.00
N PRO A 465 3.98 15.70 -10.56
CA PRO A 465 4.00 17.09 -10.09
C PRO A 465 2.63 17.77 -10.14
N GLU A 466 1.84 17.50 -11.18
CA GLU A 466 0.53 18.09 -11.43
C GLU A 466 -0.55 17.65 -10.41
N LEU A 467 -0.36 16.49 -9.77
CA LEU A 467 -1.23 16.02 -8.68
C LEU A 467 -0.83 16.67 -7.36
N THR A 468 -1.34 17.85 -7.03
CA THR A 468 -0.98 18.53 -5.77
C THR A 468 -1.85 18.10 -4.59
N ALA A 469 -2.99 17.47 -4.84
CA ALA A 469 -3.90 17.04 -3.78
C ALA A 469 -4.60 15.71 -4.08
N ALA A 470 -4.88 14.97 -3.01
CA ALA A 470 -5.53 13.67 -3.10
C ALA A 470 -6.42 13.32 -1.90
N VAL A 471 -7.49 12.57 -2.15
CA VAL A 471 -8.31 11.90 -1.14
C VAL A 471 -8.21 10.39 -1.35
N LEU A 472 -7.54 9.71 -0.43
CA LEU A 472 -7.23 8.28 -0.52
C LEU A 472 -8.05 7.52 0.53
N CYS A 473 -9.09 6.81 0.08
CA CYS A 473 -9.99 6.06 0.95
C CYS A 473 -9.57 4.58 1.07
N VAL A 474 -9.49 4.06 2.30
CA VAL A 474 -9.23 2.66 2.68
C VAL A 474 -8.06 1.99 1.94
N GLY A 475 -7.06 2.78 1.56
CA GLY A 475 -5.78 2.27 1.08
C GLY A 475 -4.84 2.00 2.24
N GLY A 476 -3.80 1.25 1.98
CA GLY A 476 -2.71 1.05 2.93
C GLY A 476 -1.40 0.74 2.23
N ALA A 477 -0.43 0.27 2.99
CA ALA A 477 0.92 0.03 2.51
C ALA A 477 1.54 -1.17 3.22
N GLY A 478 2.70 -1.63 2.77
CA GLY A 478 3.26 -2.89 3.23
C GLY A 478 2.34 -4.03 2.84
N ILE A 479 2.18 -4.26 1.55
CA ILE A 479 1.17 -5.19 1.00
C ILE A 479 1.41 -6.61 1.54
N PHE A 480 2.65 -7.09 1.54
CA PHE A 480 2.98 -8.39 2.12
C PHE A 480 3.24 -8.31 3.62
N LEU A 481 3.61 -7.13 4.14
CA LEU A 481 3.78 -6.89 5.57
C LEU A 481 3.57 -5.39 5.91
N PRO A 482 2.53 -5.00 6.68
CA PRO A 482 1.65 -5.84 7.50
C PRO A 482 0.29 -6.20 6.88
N THR A 483 -0.06 -5.75 5.67
CA THR A 483 -1.45 -5.82 5.15
C THR A 483 -2.00 -7.24 5.09
N PHE A 484 -1.43 -8.11 4.24
CA PHE A 484 -1.91 -9.49 4.10
C PHE A 484 -1.89 -10.32 5.40
N PRO A 485 -0.83 -10.31 6.23
CA PRO A 485 -0.82 -11.11 7.45
C PRO A 485 -1.81 -10.62 8.51
N THR A 486 -2.30 -9.38 8.42
CA THR A 486 -3.28 -8.84 9.37
C THR A 486 -4.70 -8.77 8.80
N SER A 487 -4.92 -9.10 7.53
CA SER A 487 -6.22 -8.99 6.86
C SER A 487 -7.01 -10.29 6.92
N PRO A 488 -8.20 -10.31 7.54
CA PRO A 488 -9.12 -11.44 7.41
C PRO A 488 -9.47 -11.80 5.97
N THR A 489 -9.60 -10.80 5.08
CA THR A 489 -9.92 -11.01 3.66
C THR A 489 -8.79 -11.73 2.91
N PHE A 490 -7.54 -11.36 3.16
CA PHE A 490 -6.41 -11.86 2.36
C PHE A 490 -5.60 -12.97 3.03
N ALA A 491 -5.53 -13.03 4.36
CA ALA A 491 -4.67 -13.97 5.08
C ALA A 491 -4.97 -15.44 4.74
N GLY A 492 -6.26 -15.78 4.59
CA GLY A 492 -6.69 -17.15 4.24
C GLY A 492 -6.25 -17.60 2.85
N LEU A 493 -6.03 -16.67 1.92
CA LEU A 493 -5.56 -16.95 0.56
C LEU A 493 -4.03 -16.89 0.47
N VAL A 494 -3.44 -15.79 0.96
CA VAL A 494 -2.02 -15.49 0.76
C VAL A 494 -1.12 -16.31 1.68
N THR A 495 -1.52 -16.60 2.91
CA THR A 495 -0.67 -17.33 3.86
C THR A 495 -0.37 -18.75 3.40
N PRO A 496 -1.36 -19.58 3.00
CA PRO A 496 -1.07 -20.92 2.47
C PRO A 496 -0.18 -20.89 1.23
N PHE A 497 -0.37 -19.88 0.37
CA PHE A 497 0.45 -19.68 -0.83
C PHE A 497 1.91 -19.37 -0.49
N LEU A 498 2.16 -18.35 0.35
CA LEU A 498 3.53 -17.99 0.75
C LEU A 498 4.18 -19.11 1.58
N ARG A 499 3.40 -19.86 2.36
CA ARG A 499 3.89 -20.99 3.14
C ARG A 499 4.40 -22.12 2.26
N SER A 500 3.68 -22.44 1.19
CA SER A 500 4.11 -23.47 0.23
C SER A 500 5.25 -23.00 -0.68
N THR A 501 5.31 -21.69 -0.95
CA THR A 501 6.25 -21.07 -1.89
C THR A 501 7.59 -20.74 -1.24
N PHE A 502 7.60 -20.19 -0.03
CA PHE A 502 8.79 -19.60 0.59
C PHE A 502 9.16 -20.19 1.94
N ASP A 503 8.20 -20.47 2.82
CA ASP A 503 8.51 -20.74 4.23
C ASP A 503 7.48 -21.67 4.85
N THR A 504 7.81 -22.94 5.03
CA THR A 504 6.86 -23.94 5.52
C THR A 504 6.48 -23.72 7.00
N THR A 505 7.18 -22.83 7.69
CA THR A 505 6.94 -22.44 9.09
C THR A 505 6.04 -21.20 9.24
N LEU A 506 5.73 -20.51 8.13
CA LEU A 506 4.90 -19.30 8.12
C LEU A 506 3.52 -19.52 8.78
N THR A 507 3.18 -18.65 9.73
CA THR A 507 1.86 -18.62 10.38
C THR A 507 1.47 -17.21 10.83
N VAL A 508 0.29 -16.73 10.45
CA VAL A 508 -0.16 -15.35 10.76
C VAL A 508 -1.40 -15.31 11.65
N THR A 509 -1.88 -16.48 12.08
CA THR A 509 -3.10 -16.62 12.88
C THR A 509 -2.82 -16.57 14.39
N ASP A 510 -1.56 -16.71 14.80
CA ASP A 510 -1.16 -16.65 16.21
C ASP A 510 -0.95 -15.19 16.62
N PRO A 511 -1.81 -14.60 17.47
CA PRO A 511 -1.65 -13.22 17.91
C PRO A 511 -0.40 -13.00 18.78
N ALA A 512 0.20 -14.08 19.33
CA ALA A 512 1.47 -13.99 20.05
C ALA A 512 2.69 -13.92 19.12
N LEU A 513 2.53 -14.24 17.83
CA LEU A 513 3.58 -14.17 16.81
C LEU A 513 3.31 -13.04 15.81
N PRO A 514 3.97 -11.87 15.95
CA PRO A 514 3.78 -10.77 15.01
C PRO A 514 4.29 -11.15 13.61
N GLY A 515 3.61 -10.66 12.57
CA GLY A 515 4.04 -10.85 11.17
C GLY A 515 5.46 -10.33 10.93
N GLU A 516 5.84 -9.25 11.62
CA GLU A 516 7.18 -8.65 11.56
C GLU A 516 8.28 -9.56 12.12
N ALA A 517 7.93 -10.59 12.91
CA ALA A 517 8.87 -11.62 13.34
C ALA A 517 9.09 -12.71 12.28
N GLN A 518 8.50 -12.60 11.09
CA GLN A 518 8.62 -13.58 10.02
C GLN A 518 9.53 -13.09 8.90
N ARG A 519 10.70 -13.74 8.79
CA ARG A 519 11.72 -13.41 7.79
C ARG A 519 11.16 -13.48 6.38
N SER A 520 10.39 -14.52 6.05
CA SER A 520 9.77 -14.68 4.73
C SER A 520 8.91 -13.49 4.33
N LEU A 521 8.01 -13.03 5.20
CA LEU A 521 7.21 -11.83 4.97
C LEU A 521 8.08 -10.57 4.80
N SER A 522 9.10 -10.40 5.64
CA SER A 522 10.02 -9.26 5.55
C SER A 522 10.86 -9.24 4.28
N LEU A 523 11.28 -10.41 3.77
CA LEU A 523 12.06 -10.52 2.54
C LEU A 523 11.18 -10.32 1.30
N VAL A 524 9.98 -10.90 1.28
CA VAL A 524 9.02 -10.71 0.17
C VAL A 524 8.58 -9.25 0.08
N GLU A 525 8.22 -8.64 1.23
CA GLU A 525 7.93 -7.20 1.29
C GLU A 525 9.14 -6.37 0.85
N GLY A 526 10.34 -6.70 1.29
CA GLY A 526 11.56 -5.98 0.88
C GLY A 526 11.82 -6.03 -0.63
N ALA A 527 11.62 -7.19 -1.26
CA ALA A 527 11.77 -7.39 -2.70
C ALA A 527 10.69 -6.65 -3.51
N PHE A 528 9.45 -6.61 -3.00
CA PHE A 528 8.33 -5.88 -3.59
C PHE A 528 8.41 -4.36 -3.34
N GLY A 529 9.02 -3.95 -2.24
CA GLY A 529 8.99 -2.60 -1.67
C GLY A 529 9.13 -1.44 -2.65
N PRO A 530 9.97 -1.49 -3.70
CA PRO A 530 10.03 -0.43 -4.70
C PRO A 530 8.76 -0.21 -5.57
N GLY A 531 7.74 -1.06 -5.44
CA GLY A 531 6.39 -0.90 -5.97
C GLY A 531 5.33 -0.69 -4.88
N ASP A 532 5.69 -0.81 -3.61
CA ASP A 532 4.81 -0.63 -2.46
C ASP A 532 4.57 0.86 -2.16
N PRO A 533 3.36 1.28 -1.70
CA PRO A 533 3.11 2.64 -1.26
C PRO A 533 4.09 3.19 -0.20
N LEU A 534 4.72 2.35 0.63
CA LEU A 534 5.75 2.76 1.60
C LEU A 534 6.95 3.42 0.94
N ALA A 535 7.30 3.06 -0.29
CA ALA A 535 8.37 3.69 -1.05
C ALA A 535 8.07 5.16 -1.38
N PHE A 536 6.78 5.51 -1.47
CA PHE A 536 6.31 6.79 -1.98
C PHE A 536 5.77 7.70 -0.88
N ALA A 537 5.31 7.13 0.23
CA ALA A 537 4.66 7.87 1.31
C ALA A 537 5.52 9.04 1.86
N PRO A 538 6.84 8.89 2.13
CA PRO A 538 7.66 10.02 2.57
C PRO A 538 7.71 11.16 1.55
N LEU A 539 7.66 10.83 0.24
CA LEU A 539 7.70 11.82 -0.83
C LEU A 539 6.44 12.71 -0.86
N LEU A 540 5.30 12.24 -0.33
CA LEU A 540 4.11 13.07 -0.19
C LEU A 540 4.39 14.27 0.71
N ALA A 541 5.07 14.05 1.85
CA ALA A 541 5.47 15.11 2.77
C ALA A 541 6.61 15.97 2.19
N ASP A 542 7.65 15.33 1.64
CA ASP A 542 8.82 16.05 1.13
C ASP A 542 8.48 16.94 -0.08
N ARG A 543 7.49 16.52 -0.89
CA ARG A 543 6.96 17.28 -2.03
C ARG A 543 5.76 18.14 -1.68
N LYS A 544 5.41 18.26 -0.38
CA LYS A 544 4.36 19.12 0.15
C LYS A 544 2.99 18.89 -0.51
N LYS A 545 2.58 17.63 -0.64
CA LYS A 545 1.27 17.25 -1.20
C LYS A 545 0.18 17.41 -0.15
N ASP A 546 -0.97 17.94 -0.56
CA ASP A 546 -2.17 18.00 0.27
C ASP A 546 -2.90 16.65 0.20
N VAL A 547 -2.74 15.80 1.20
CA VAL A 547 -3.33 14.45 1.16
C VAL A 547 -4.30 14.23 2.31
N LEU A 548 -5.44 13.63 2.02
CA LEU A 548 -6.40 13.18 3.02
C LEU A 548 -6.57 11.67 2.91
N PHE A 549 -6.17 10.96 3.95
CA PHE A 549 -6.41 9.53 4.12
C PHE A 549 -7.71 9.32 4.90
N PHE A 550 -8.53 8.39 4.43
CA PHE A 550 -9.67 7.86 5.18
C PHE A 550 -9.50 6.37 5.44
N MET A 551 -9.83 5.91 6.65
CA MET A 551 -9.85 4.48 6.96
C MET A 551 -11.10 4.09 7.75
N ALA A 552 -11.60 2.87 7.56
CA ALA A 552 -12.69 2.33 8.35
C ALA A 552 -12.12 1.60 9.59
N ARG A 553 -12.68 1.85 10.78
CA ARG A 553 -12.19 1.30 12.07
C ARG A 553 -12.12 -0.24 12.12
N SER A 554 -12.93 -0.93 11.33
CA SER A 554 -13.00 -2.41 11.32
C SER A 554 -12.80 -2.97 9.91
N ASP A 555 -11.94 -2.35 9.12
CA ASP A 555 -11.67 -2.76 7.75
C ASP A 555 -11.00 -4.14 7.69
N GLU A 556 -11.69 -5.13 7.12
CA GLU A 556 -11.23 -6.52 7.02
C GLU A 556 -10.28 -6.76 5.82
N ALA A 557 -10.25 -5.83 4.85
CA ALA A 557 -9.41 -5.93 3.66
C ALA A 557 -8.10 -5.17 3.82
N PHE A 558 -8.17 -3.91 4.25
CA PHE A 558 -7.01 -3.09 4.61
C PHE A 558 -7.06 -2.74 6.11
N PRO A 559 -6.56 -3.65 6.98
CA PRO A 559 -6.52 -3.43 8.42
C PRO A 559 -5.87 -2.11 8.80
N ASN A 560 -6.29 -1.52 9.94
CA ASN A 560 -5.78 -0.20 10.31
C ASN A 560 -4.26 -0.19 10.50
N GLN A 561 -3.61 -1.30 10.88
CA GLN A 561 -2.15 -1.40 10.92
C GLN A 561 -1.49 -0.94 9.62
N SER A 562 -2.08 -1.31 8.47
CA SER A 562 -1.57 -0.98 7.13
C SER A 562 -1.82 0.49 6.79
N THR A 563 -3.05 0.98 7.01
CA THR A 563 -3.38 2.38 6.69
C THR A 563 -2.68 3.37 7.62
N GLU A 564 -2.56 3.02 8.91
CA GLU A 564 -1.85 3.81 9.90
C GLU A 564 -0.34 3.87 9.60
N LEU A 565 0.28 2.76 9.19
CA LEU A 565 1.68 2.76 8.77
C LEU A 565 1.91 3.66 7.55
N LEU A 566 1.02 3.60 6.54
CA LEU A 566 1.06 4.50 5.39
C LEU A 566 0.95 5.97 5.83
N ALA A 567 0.00 6.29 6.71
CA ALA A 567 -0.19 7.64 7.22
C ALA A 567 1.02 8.13 8.04
N ALA A 568 1.62 7.27 8.86
CA ALA A 568 2.83 7.58 9.62
C ALA A 568 4.03 7.84 8.71
N ALA A 569 4.23 7.00 7.68
CA ALA A 569 5.27 7.20 6.67
C ALA A 569 5.08 8.50 5.87
N ALA A 570 3.82 8.90 5.63
CA ALA A 570 3.46 10.18 5.03
C ALA A 570 3.49 11.38 6.00
N ARG A 571 3.90 11.17 7.26
CA ARG A 571 3.95 12.19 8.33
C ARG A 571 2.59 12.87 8.56
N ALA A 572 1.52 12.09 8.49
CA ALA A 572 0.16 12.59 8.59
C ALA A 572 -0.20 13.08 10.00
N THR A 573 -1.16 13.99 10.07
CA THR A 573 -1.85 14.38 11.32
C THR A 573 -3.17 13.63 11.41
N PHE A 574 -3.46 12.97 12.53
CA PHE A 574 -4.80 12.45 12.79
C PHE A 574 -5.76 13.63 13.02
N VAL A 575 -6.81 13.71 12.20
CA VAL A 575 -7.82 14.76 12.27
C VAL A 575 -9.10 14.19 12.88
N THR A 576 -9.49 14.73 14.03
CA THR A 576 -10.71 14.34 14.74
C THR A 576 -11.90 15.14 14.21
N LEU A 577 -13.00 14.45 13.92
CA LEU A 577 -14.27 15.05 13.54
C LEU A 577 -15.19 15.21 14.77
N PRO A 578 -16.20 16.10 14.73
CA PRO A 578 -17.17 16.26 15.83
C PRO A 578 -17.93 14.96 16.15
N ALA A 579 -18.20 14.13 15.15
CA ALA A 579 -18.75 12.79 15.30
C ALA A 579 -18.12 11.84 14.28
N HIS A 580 -18.44 10.55 14.38
CA HIS A 580 -18.03 9.50 13.45
C HIS A 580 -16.53 9.21 13.36
N SER A 581 -15.67 9.87 14.13
CA SER A 581 -14.23 9.59 14.16
C SER A 581 -13.74 8.92 15.44
N GLU A 582 -12.83 7.95 15.29
CA GLU A 582 -12.13 7.27 16.41
C GLU A 582 -10.61 7.41 16.27
N PRO A 583 -9.82 7.42 17.36
CA PRO A 583 -8.37 7.53 17.28
C PRO A 583 -7.69 6.30 16.65
N PRO A 584 -6.55 6.48 15.94
CA PRO A 584 -5.66 5.40 15.53
C PRO A 584 -5.20 4.54 16.72
N ARG A 585 -4.82 3.28 16.46
CA ARG A 585 -4.58 2.28 17.52
C ARG A 585 -3.21 1.65 17.49
N PHE A 586 -2.54 1.66 16.35
CA PHE A 586 -1.32 0.92 16.08
C PHE A 586 -0.10 1.83 15.92
N VAL A 587 -0.31 3.08 15.51
CA VAL A 587 0.73 4.11 15.42
C VAL A 587 0.37 5.36 16.21
N THR A 588 1.39 6.11 16.61
CA THR A 588 1.22 7.42 17.26
C THR A 588 1.36 8.55 16.24
N LEU A 589 0.27 9.28 15.98
CA LEU A 589 0.26 10.45 15.11
C LEU A 589 0.07 11.75 15.91
N PRO A 590 0.58 12.89 15.43
CA PRO A 590 0.11 14.20 15.86
C PRO A 590 -1.41 14.32 15.65
N THR A 591 -2.12 14.96 16.58
CA THR A 591 -3.59 15.09 16.52
C THR A 591 -4.03 16.54 16.38
N ALA A 592 -5.05 16.78 15.55
CA ALA A 592 -5.76 18.05 15.45
C ALA A 592 -7.27 17.82 15.31
N ALA A 593 -8.08 18.81 15.68
CA ALA A 593 -9.53 18.76 15.45
C ALA A 593 -9.90 19.49 14.14
N ALA A 594 -10.98 19.07 13.50
CA ALA A 594 -11.59 19.84 12.42
C ALA A 594 -12.15 21.19 12.95
N PRO A 595 -12.10 22.30 12.18
CA PRO A 595 -11.58 22.37 10.82
C PRO A 595 -10.06 22.29 10.76
N TRP A 596 -9.54 21.49 9.82
CA TRP A 596 -8.10 21.30 9.62
C TRP A 596 -7.72 21.54 8.17
N LYS A 597 -6.64 22.30 7.94
CA LYS A 597 -6.12 22.61 6.60
C LYS A 597 -4.80 21.91 6.36
N ALA A 598 -4.65 21.29 5.19
CA ALA A 598 -3.46 20.50 4.85
C ALA A 598 -2.17 21.34 4.79
N GLU A 599 -2.14 22.40 3.98
CA GLU A 599 -0.98 23.29 3.83
C GLU A 599 0.31 22.54 3.45
N GLY A 600 0.18 21.64 2.48
CA GLY A 600 1.24 20.76 2.00
C GLY A 600 1.52 19.58 2.93
N ARG A 601 0.52 19.12 3.68
CA ARG A 601 0.65 18.01 4.64
C ARG A 601 -0.45 16.98 4.45
N ALA A 602 -0.21 15.79 4.99
CA ALA A 602 -1.21 14.72 5.04
C ALA A 602 -2.06 14.79 6.32
N GLY A 603 -3.35 14.46 6.18
CA GLY A 603 -4.29 14.23 7.26
C GLY A 603 -4.84 12.80 7.21
N LEU A 604 -5.16 12.22 8.36
CA LEU A 604 -5.83 10.91 8.47
C LEU A 604 -7.13 11.08 9.26
N VAL A 605 -8.23 10.56 8.73
CA VAL A 605 -9.51 10.43 9.44
C VAL A 605 -9.89 8.96 9.48
N GLN A 606 -10.12 8.42 10.67
CA GLN A 606 -10.67 7.08 10.85
C GLN A 606 -12.16 7.19 11.16
N LEU A 607 -12.99 6.53 10.35
CA LEU A 607 -14.44 6.55 10.48
C LEU A 607 -14.99 5.31 11.18
N SER A 608 -16.03 5.51 11.99
CA SER A 608 -16.77 4.47 12.72
C SER A 608 -18.22 4.92 12.97
N PRO A 609 -19.25 4.11 12.63
CA PRO A 609 -19.16 2.86 11.88
C PRO A 609 -18.80 3.12 10.40
N ALA A 610 -18.01 2.21 9.81
CA ALA A 610 -17.67 2.22 8.39
C ALA A 610 -17.16 0.82 7.97
N VAL A 611 -17.15 0.56 6.67
CA VAL A 611 -16.60 -0.65 6.02
C VAL A 611 -15.65 -0.28 4.89
N HIS A 612 -14.98 -1.27 4.32
CA HIS A 612 -14.02 -1.07 3.24
C HIS A 612 -14.59 -0.26 2.07
N THR A 613 -15.81 -0.56 1.60
CA THR A 613 -16.47 0.11 0.47
C THR A 613 -17.14 1.45 0.84
N MET A 614 -16.64 2.14 1.88
CA MET A 614 -17.32 3.32 2.44
C MET A 614 -17.41 4.52 1.49
N TYR A 615 -16.63 4.54 0.40
CA TYR A 615 -16.64 5.61 -0.57
C TYR A 615 -17.47 5.29 -1.80
N THR A 616 -17.56 4.02 -2.20
CA THR A 616 -18.24 3.66 -3.45
C THR A 616 -19.56 2.93 -3.27
N ALA A 617 -19.90 2.44 -2.07
CA ALA A 617 -21.10 1.65 -1.84
C ALA A 617 -21.88 2.01 -0.57
N PHE A 618 -23.16 1.65 -0.54
CA PHE A 618 -24.09 1.89 0.57
C PHE A 618 -23.72 1.17 1.87
N GLY A 619 -22.94 0.11 1.80
CA GLY A 619 -22.58 -0.67 2.97
C GLY A 619 -21.85 -1.93 2.59
N GLY A 620 -21.64 -2.75 3.62
CA GLY A 620 -20.98 -4.03 3.50
C GLY A 620 -21.26 -4.91 4.71
N GLU A 621 -20.67 -6.10 4.68
CA GLU A 621 -20.75 -7.04 5.79
C GLU A 621 -19.42 -7.06 6.54
N ALA A 622 -19.49 -6.94 7.86
CA ALA A 622 -18.37 -7.21 8.74
C ALA A 622 -18.53 -8.63 9.29
N ARG A 623 -17.66 -9.54 8.83
CA ARG A 623 -17.70 -11.00 9.06
C ARG A 623 -16.84 -11.44 10.24
N TYR A 624 -15.86 -10.63 10.62
CA TYR A 624 -14.92 -10.92 11.69
C TYR A 624 -15.12 -9.95 12.87
N GLN A 625 -14.73 -10.40 14.06
CA GLN A 625 -14.57 -9.50 15.19
C GLN A 625 -13.39 -8.55 14.91
N PRO A 626 -13.50 -7.26 15.26
CA PRO A 626 -12.42 -6.31 15.02
C PRO A 626 -11.16 -6.67 15.82
N ASP A 627 -10.04 -6.06 15.44
CA ASP A 627 -8.74 -6.18 16.12
C ASP A 627 -7.99 -7.47 15.73
N PHE A 628 -7.85 -7.65 14.41
CA PHE A 628 -7.19 -8.78 13.78
C PHE A 628 -5.67 -8.59 13.64
N PRO A 629 -4.87 -9.66 13.77
CA PRO A 629 -5.23 -11.00 14.27
C PRO A 629 -5.52 -11.00 15.80
N PRO A 630 -6.29 -11.98 16.34
CA PRO A 630 -6.78 -13.21 15.70
C PRO A 630 -8.01 -13.01 14.79
N PHE A 631 -8.17 -13.89 13.80
CA PHE A 631 -9.31 -13.85 12.86
C PHE A 631 -10.51 -14.62 13.42
N VAL A 632 -11.29 -13.97 14.28
CA VAL A 632 -12.47 -14.59 14.90
C VAL A 632 -13.71 -14.29 14.06
N LEU A 633 -14.27 -15.31 13.40
CA LEU A 633 -15.54 -15.17 12.68
C LEU A 633 -16.68 -14.83 13.63
N ARG A 634 -17.63 -14.04 13.14
CA ARG A 634 -18.91 -13.81 13.82
C ARG A 634 -19.88 -14.94 13.50
N ASP A 635 -20.75 -15.25 14.45
CA ASP A 635 -21.85 -16.20 14.24
C ASP A 635 -22.79 -15.74 13.12
N THR A 636 -22.92 -14.43 12.93
CA THR A 636 -23.69 -13.83 11.83
C THR A 636 -22.96 -12.58 11.33
N PRO A 637 -22.72 -12.45 10.00
CA PRO A 637 -22.18 -11.22 9.43
C PRO A 637 -23.02 -10.00 9.84
N ALA A 638 -22.37 -8.94 10.32
CA ALA A 638 -23.05 -7.72 10.69
C ALA A 638 -23.11 -6.78 9.49
N ARG A 639 -24.31 -6.37 9.08
CA ARG A 639 -24.49 -5.33 8.07
C ARG A 639 -24.06 -3.99 8.66
N VAL A 640 -23.19 -3.28 7.94
CA VAL A 640 -22.71 -1.96 8.30
C VAL A 640 -23.02 -1.02 7.15
N GLU A 641 -23.73 0.06 7.46
CA GLU A 641 -24.01 1.13 6.50
C GLU A 641 -22.77 2.02 6.36
N SER A 642 -22.40 2.32 5.12
CA SER A 642 -21.29 3.21 4.78
C SER A 642 -21.64 4.68 5.02
N PRO A 643 -20.74 5.51 5.56
CA PRO A 643 -20.93 6.96 5.66
C PRO A 643 -20.67 7.69 4.32
N THR A 644 -21.19 7.17 3.20
CA THR A 644 -20.85 7.60 1.83
C THR A 644 -21.11 9.10 1.61
N GLU A 645 -22.27 9.61 2.05
CA GLU A 645 -22.65 11.01 1.94
C GLU A 645 -21.67 11.94 2.69
N LEU A 646 -21.32 11.57 3.92
CA LEU A 646 -20.35 12.30 4.73
C LEU A 646 -18.98 12.30 4.04
N LEU A 647 -18.56 11.14 3.54
CA LEU A 647 -17.25 10.97 2.91
C LEU A 647 -17.13 11.78 1.61
N HIS A 648 -18.17 11.78 0.78
CA HIS A 648 -18.26 12.62 -0.42
C HIS A 648 -18.23 14.11 -0.07
N ALA A 649 -18.97 14.53 0.97
CA ALA A 649 -18.97 15.92 1.42
C ALA A 649 -17.58 16.38 1.89
N LEU A 650 -16.89 15.56 2.70
CA LEU A 650 -15.53 15.86 3.16
C LEU A 650 -14.51 15.85 2.01
N ALA A 651 -14.62 14.88 1.09
CA ALA A 651 -13.75 14.80 -0.07
C ALA A 651 -13.93 16.01 -1.00
N LEU A 652 -15.16 16.45 -1.23
CA LEU A 652 -15.48 17.64 -2.03
C LEU A 652 -15.01 18.94 -1.37
N ASP A 653 -15.17 19.07 -0.05
CA ASP A 653 -14.63 20.22 0.69
C ASP A 653 -13.10 20.25 0.54
N PHE A 654 -12.43 19.13 0.79
CA PHE A 654 -10.98 19.02 0.63
C PHE A 654 -10.53 19.30 -0.81
N ALA A 655 -11.28 18.82 -1.81
CA ALA A 655 -10.99 19.06 -3.21
C ALA A 655 -11.01 20.54 -3.58
N ARG A 656 -11.88 21.33 -2.94
CA ARG A 656 -12.07 22.77 -3.19
C ARG A 656 -11.17 23.66 -2.35
N THR A 657 -11.01 23.33 -1.06
CA THR A 657 -10.49 24.24 -0.04
C THR A 657 -9.22 23.72 0.63
N ARG A 658 -8.81 22.47 0.36
CA ARG A 658 -7.74 21.75 1.07
C ARG A 658 -7.98 21.69 2.58
N THR A 659 -9.24 21.76 2.97
CA THR A 659 -9.70 21.78 4.37
C THR A 659 -10.62 20.58 4.60
N ILE A 660 -10.56 20.04 5.82
CA ILE A 660 -11.52 19.13 6.37
C ILE A 660 -12.42 19.96 7.27
N SER A 661 -13.66 20.21 6.86
CA SER A 661 -14.63 20.93 7.68
C SER A 661 -15.07 20.16 8.92
N ALA A 662 -15.53 20.88 9.94
CA ALA A 662 -16.19 20.32 11.11
C ALA A 662 -17.65 19.95 10.80
N LEU A 663 -17.88 19.19 9.72
CA LEU A 663 -19.21 18.66 9.42
C LEU A 663 -19.63 17.70 10.55
N PRO A 664 -20.91 17.72 10.95
CA PRO A 664 -21.44 16.85 12.00
C PRO A 664 -21.40 15.38 11.62
#